data_AF-A0A7R9CGC0-F1
#
_entry.id   AF-A0A7R9CGC0-F1
#
_cell.length_a   1.000
_cell.length_b   1.000
_cell.length_c   1.000
_cell.angle_alpha   90.00
_cell.angle_beta   90.00
_cell.angle_gamma   90.00
#
_symmetry.space_group_name_H-M   'P 1'
#
loop_
_entity.id
_entity.type
_entity.pdbx_description
1 polymer ?
#
loop_
_entity_poly.entity_id
_entity_poly.type
_entity_poly.pdbx_seq_one_letter_code
_entity_poly.pdbx_strand_id
1 'polypeptide(L)'
;MRLVGDYTHSDEGRVRSAAFRAMMTLHDRGLTLDPSVYSEACLALKDDYEIVRQEALRLVWVLGRTYPENIIVLPSSDEEVRLVDDAFGKLCNMINDLSMNVRTLAAEKLGSMTLVSPKFLHQTLDKKLMSNMRKKRSAHERAWESITSGEWASGKNWSDDAPREVIDAESVSLMSSGSCGAFVHGLEDEFLEVRYASVESVCQLSLDNPQFAHMSLDFLVDMFNDEIEEVRIKAIDSLTRISRHIVLREDQLETILGALKVRNCQGPPDYSENVCLPGLFNGCKRRPSQDAGVLPSVQQELSPDVCRESSGEPQEISHGELTPDIDQSYCPDVESLLEKLKKYPMDRRSTWHCLQKIGQSHPELTLPLVPELLAIHPFFDTPEPDVEDPAYVCILILVFNAAQQSPTMLQLFEEHTLKHYSYLRDTMPTLVPALKLVGSSRPADPASLSTGSAQYLSAILARIETAPSSCVRRELMEACRHDLSRLATIDRAIPGALQFSALYISSQLLMIDILSNKLWSNPSALASQQGNVVKNCISQLLSQCLKLQHLYVGLNTEDLSCVKQFKLKALALQLVYIVRGSNFSALALCEHFLETVEDTQRYLSEHEVQPEAFTSSLFKELGLLEDTKPGPVARCLLPLLQVSTPAPLPHTNIEIRSSMAVISEPTGDLETALKFTAGLVLGVHCDALLHNIQDISTLRIKVKYPDQQTHLLVPRPTDLRPLEPLNHRLLTTILLSHHVWTEACIVEVSLALDVARAESGLAGRKVLSSGSMRSDDPWVLDLCRPVKVLVSPKPIKRGI
;
A
#
# COMPACT_ATOMS: atom_id res chain seq x y z
N MET A 1 26.41 7.25 -38.45
CA MET A 1 25.13 6.69 -38.94
C MET A 1 25.24 6.07 -40.33
N ARG A 2 25.80 6.75 -41.33
CA ARG A 2 25.93 6.23 -42.71
C ARG A 2 26.47 4.79 -42.81
N LEU A 3 27.61 4.50 -42.17
CA LEU A 3 28.19 3.14 -42.16
C LEU A 3 27.24 2.07 -41.61
N VAL A 4 26.41 2.39 -40.62
CA VAL A 4 25.43 1.45 -40.04
C VAL A 4 24.21 1.32 -40.96
N GLY A 5 23.81 2.41 -41.61
CA GLY A 5 22.71 2.45 -42.57
C GLY A 5 22.98 1.73 -43.89
N ASP A 6 24.21 1.35 -44.18
CA ASP A 6 24.48 0.47 -45.32
C ASP A 6 24.08 -1.00 -45.00
N TYR A 7 24.04 -1.39 -43.71
CA TYR A 7 23.76 -2.76 -43.27
C TYR A 7 22.28 -3.08 -43.00
N THR A 8 21.43 -2.06 -42.99
CA THR A 8 19.96 -2.18 -42.90
C THR A 8 19.33 -2.82 -44.14
N HIS A 9 20.05 -2.87 -45.26
CA HIS A 9 19.65 -3.54 -46.50
C HIS A 9 20.34 -4.90 -46.71
N SER A 10 21.03 -5.43 -45.69
CA SER A 10 21.68 -6.74 -45.76
C SER A 10 20.69 -7.87 -46.05
N ASP A 11 21.09 -8.89 -46.80
CA ASP A 11 20.26 -10.07 -47.09
C ASP A 11 19.89 -10.83 -45.80
N GLU A 12 20.77 -10.81 -44.79
CA GLU A 12 20.55 -11.49 -43.52
C GLU A 12 19.76 -10.62 -42.53
N GLY A 13 18.58 -11.08 -42.12
CA GLY A 13 17.70 -10.35 -41.20
C GLY A 13 18.32 -10.04 -39.83
N ARG A 14 19.21 -10.89 -39.31
CA ARG A 14 19.95 -10.62 -38.06
C ARG A 14 20.87 -9.40 -38.19
N VAL A 15 21.49 -9.22 -39.36
CA VAL A 15 22.36 -8.07 -39.63
C VAL A 15 21.53 -6.79 -39.74
N ARG A 16 20.37 -6.85 -40.42
CA ARG A 16 19.42 -5.72 -40.49
C ARG A 16 18.94 -5.30 -39.09
N SER A 17 18.51 -6.27 -38.28
CA SER A 17 18.08 -6.03 -36.89
C SER A 17 19.20 -5.42 -36.05
N ALA A 18 20.43 -5.97 -36.14
CA ALA A 18 21.59 -5.42 -35.43
C ALA A 18 21.93 -3.99 -35.88
N ALA A 19 21.78 -3.67 -37.17
CA ALA A 19 22.00 -2.33 -37.69
C ALA A 19 20.99 -1.33 -37.09
N PHE A 20 19.69 -1.64 -37.12
CA PHE A 20 18.65 -0.80 -36.51
C PHE A 20 18.83 -0.65 -34.99
N ARG A 21 19.17 -1.74 -34.29
CA ARG A 21 19.47 -1.70 -32.85
C ARG A 21 20.70 -0.82 -32.54
N ALA A 22 21.74 -0.88 -33.37
CA ALA A 22 22.92 -0.04 -33.21
C ALA A 22 22.56 1.45 -33.39
N MET A 23 21.68 1.78 -34.34
CA MET A 23 21.17 3.15 -34.50
C MET A 23 20.42 3.64 -33.26
N MET A 24 19.54 2.80 -32.70
CA MET A 24 18.83 3.09 -31.45
C MET A 24 19.78 3.29 -30.26
N THR A 25 20.79 2.41 -30.11
CA THR A 25 21.77 2.52 -29.02
C THR A 25 22.59 3.81 -29.11
N LEU A 26 22.91 4.25 -30.33
CA LEU A 26 23.59 5.52 -30.55
C LEU A 26 22.68 6.71 -30.21
N HIS A 27 21.39 6.60 -30.52
CA HIS A 27 20.40 7.59 -30.14
C HIS A 27 20.26 7.76 -28.63
N ASP A 28 20.16 6.65 -27.89
CA ASP A 28 20.05 6.66 -26.42
C ASP A 28 21.30 7.26 -25.75
N ARG A 29 22.44 7.29 -26.46
CA ARG A 29 23.69 7.94 -26.03
C ARG A 29 23.78 9.42 -26.40
N GLY A 30 22.70 10.01 -26.92
CA GLY A 30 22.58 11.44 -27.23
C GLY A 30 22.86 11.82 -28.68
N LEU A 31 23.00 10.86 -29.62
CA LEU A 31 23.12 11.18 -31.04
C LEU A 31 21.74 11.35 -31.69
N THR A 32 21.54 12.43 -32.43
CA THR A 32 20.27 12.66 -33.14
C THR A 32 20.19 11.79 -34.38
N LEU A 33 19.10 11.03 -34.53
CA LEU A 33 18.80 10.28 -35.75
C LEU A 33 18.32 11.23 -36.84
N ASP A 34 18.80 11.06 -38.07
CA ASP A 34 18.34 11.87 -39.19
C ASP A 34 16.92 11.45 -39.61
N PRO A 35 15.99 12.40 -39.88
CA PRO A 35 14.64 12.07 -40.37
C PRO A 35 14.63 11.22 -41.66
N SER A 36 15.69 11.24 -42.47
CA SER A 36 15.80 10.43 -43.68
C SER A 36 15.65 8.92 -43.43
N VAL A 37 16.08 8.47 -42.23
CA VAL A 37 16.01 7.06 -41.79
C VAL A 37 14.56 6.59 -41.63
N TYR A 38 13.61 7.52 -41.48
CA TYR A 38 12.19 7.19 -41.29
C TYR A 38 11.63 6.33 -42.43
N SER A 39 11.90 6.73 -43.68
CA SER A 39 11.42 6.01 -44.87
C SER A 39 11.88 4.55 -44.90
N GLU A 40 13.14 4.33 -44.55
CA GLU A 40 13.78 3.02 -44.49
C GLU A 40 13.23 2.17 -43.33
N ALA A 41 13.06 2.77 -42.16
CA ALA A 41 12.43 2.10 -41.01
C ALA A 41 10.98 1.69 -41.33
N CYS A 42 10.22 2.52 -42.05
CA CYS A 42 8.86 2.18 -42.49
C CYS A 42 8.83 1.00 -43.46
N LEU A 43 9.82 0.86 -44.35
CA LEU A 43 9.94 -0.32 -45.22
C LEU A 43 10.24 -1.58 -44.41
N ALA A 44 11.12 -1.48 -43.42
CA ALA A 44 11.50 -2.58 -42.53
C ALA A 44 10.36 -3.06 -41.61
N LEU A 45 9.26 -2.31 -41.46
CA LEU A 45 8.05 -2.80 -40.78
C LEU A 45 7.38 -3.97 -41.51
N LYS A 46 7.68 -4.18 -42.79
CA LYS A 46 7.14 -5.29 -43.60
C LYS A 46 8.14 -6.44 -43.78
N ASP A 47 9.22 -6.44 -43.00
CA ASP A 47 10.26 -7.47 -43.08
C ASP A 47 9.73 -8.84 -42.69
N ASP A 48 10.23 -9.90 -43.34
CA ASP A 48 9.85 -11.28 -43.05
C ASP A 48 10.19 -11.69 -41.60
N TYR A 49 11.26 -11.11 -41.03
CA TYR A 49 11.74 -11.44 -39.69
C TYR A 49 11.18 -10.52 -38.61
N GLU A 50 10.54 -11.10 -37.60
CA GLU A 50 9.97 -10.34 -36.47
C GLU A 50 11.00 -9.47 -35.73
N ILE A 51 12.25 -9.94 -35.59
CA ILE A 51 13.32 -9.20 -34.91
C ILE A 51 13.73 -7.93 -35.66
N VAL A 52 13.48 -7.86 -36.98
CA VAL A 52 13.71 -6.65 -37.76
C VAL A 52 12.53 -5.71 -37.60
N ARG A 53 11.30 -6.24 -37.71
CA ARG A 53 10.06 -5.46 -37.50
C ARG A 53 10.01 -4.80 -36.12
N GLN A 54 10.44 -5.48 -35.06
CA GLN A 54 10.52 -4.90 -33.71
C GLN A 54 11.47 -3.71 -33.63
N GLU A 55 12.69 -3.81 -34.19
CA GLU A 55 13.66 -2.71 -34.15
C GLU A 55 13.23 -1.55 -35.07
N ALA A 56 12.64 -1.86 -36.22
CA ALA A 56 12.05 -0.89 -37.13
C ALA A 56 10.92 -0.11 -36.45
N LEU A 57 10.03 -0.80 -35.73
CA LEU A 57 8.95 -0.19 -34.95
C LEU A 57 9.47 0.79 -33.90
N ARG A 58 10.53 0.42 -33.16
CA ARG A 58 11.18 1.33 -32.19
C ARG A 58 11.75 2.57 -32.87
N LEU A 59 12.37 2.44 -34.04
CA LEU A 59 12.91 3.57 -34.78
C LEU A 59 11.81 4.49 -35.31
N VAL A 60 10.74 3.94 -35.89
CA VAL A 60 9.57 4.72 -36.35
C VAL A 60 8.97 5.51 -35.17
N TRP A 61 8.83 4.86 -34.01
CA TRP A 61 8.37 5.51 -32.78
C TRP A 61 9.29 6.65 -32.31
N VAL A 62 10.61 6.42 -32.22
CA VAL A 62 11.57 7.44 -31.79
C VAL A 62 11.55 8.63 -32.74
N LEU A 63 11.60 8.39 -34.05
CA LEU A 63 11.59 9.45 -35.06
C LEU A 63 10.29 10.24 -35.03
N GLY A 64 9.14 9.56 -34.86
CA GLY A 64 7.82 10.16 -34.63
C GLY A 64 7.77 11.14 -33.47
N ARG A 65 8.40 10.78 -32.34
CA ARG A 65 8.44 11.64 -31.14
C ARG A 65 9.51 12.72 -31.20
N THR A 66 10.61 12.47 -31.89
CA THR A 66 11.73 13.43 -32.01
C THR A 66 11.39 14.57 -32.98
N TYR A 67 10.66 14.26 -34.04
CA TYR A 67 10.34 15.22 -35.12
C TYR A 67 8.84 15.30 -35.40
N PRO A 68 7.99 15.65 -34.42
CA PRO A 68 6.55 15.50 -34.55
C PRO A 68 5.93 16.40 -35.63
N GLU A 69 6.46 17.61 -35.80
CA GLU A 69 5.97 18.61 -36.77
C GLU A 69 6.64 18.52 -38.14
N ASN A 70 7.54 17.55 -38.35
CA ASN A 70 8.15 17.36 -39.67
C ASN A 70 7.09 16.86 -40.66
N ILE A 71 7.00 17.45 -41.84
CA ILE A 71 6.00 17.10 -42.84
C ILE A 71 6.61 16.07 -43.78
N ILE A 72 5.88 14.97 -44.01
CA ILE A 72 6.24 13.93 -44.97
C ILE A 72 5.16 13.82 -46.04
N VAL A 73 5.57 13.47 -47.26
CA VAL A 73 4.67 13.22 -48.38
C VAL A 73 4.45 11.72 -48.50
N LEU A 74 3.20 11.28 -48.47
CA LEU A 74 2.86 9.87 -48.58
C LEU A 74 3.10 9.36 -50.01
N PRO A 75 3.85 8.25 -50.21
CA PRO A 75 4.15 7.72 -51.54
C PRO A 75 2.91 7.30 -52.35
N SER A 76 1.77 7.07 -51.67
CA SER A 76 0.55 6.51 -52.24
C SER A 76 -0.53 7.54 -52.61
N SER A 77 -0.53 8.72 -51.96
CA SER A 77 -1.59 9.73 -52.14
C SER A 77 -1.09 11.15 -52.42
N ASP A 78 0.23 11.40 -52.40
CA ASP A 78 0.84 12.74 -52.55
C ASP A 78 0.34 13.75 -51.50
N GLU A 79 -0.25 13.25 -50.41
CA GLU A 79 -0.75 14.03 -49.29
C GLU A 79 0.37 14.33 -48.29
N GLU A 80 0.36 15.55 -47.76
CA GLU A 80 1.25 16.00 -46.70
C GLU A 80 0.69 15.66 -45.33
N VAL A 81 1.44 14.87 -44.55
CA VAL A 81 1.06 14.45 -43.19
C VAL A 81 2.21 14.72 -42.23
N ARG A 82 1.88 15.05 -40.97
CA ARG A 82 2.88 15.19 -39.90
C ARG A 82 3.51 13.84 -39.60
N LEU A 83 4.82 13.81 -39.38
CA LEU A 83 5.58 12.58 -39.15
C LEU A 83 5.05 11.83 -37.92
N VAL A 84 4.65 12.52 -36.85
CA VAL A 84 4.02 11.86 -35.68
C VAL A 84 2.72 11.14 -36.03
N ASP A 85 1.90 11.72 -36.91
CA ASP A 85 0.58 11.17 -37.27
C ASP A 85 0.74 9.94 -38.20
N ASP A 86 1.64 9.99 -39.19
CA ASP A 86 1.95 8.81 -40.01
C ASP A 86 2.63 7.72 -39.17
N ALA A 87 3.60 8.07 -38.31
CA ALA A 87 4.29 7.11 -37.44
C ALA A 87 3.28 6.40 -36.52
N PHE A 88 2.35 7.16 -35.95
CA PHE A 88 1.26 6.60 -35.14
C PHE A 88 0.40 5.64 -35.97
N GLY A 89 -0.02 6.02 -37.18
CA GLY A 89 -0.75 5.14 -38.08
C GLY A 89 0.02 3.86 -38.44
N LYS A 90 1.34 3.94 -38.67
CA LYS A 90 2.18 2.74 -38.89
C LYS A 90 2.19 1.84 -37.67
N LEU A 91 2.36 2.39 -36.46
CA LEU A 91 2.33 1.62 -35.23
C LEU A 91 0.95 0.98 -34.98
N CYS A 92 -0.14 1.68 -35.30
CA CYS A 92 -1.50 1.13 -35.25
C CYS A 92 -1.65 -0.11 -36.15
N ASN A 93 -1.06 -0.11 -37.36
CA ASN A 93 -1.04 -1.30 -38.21
C ASN A 93 -0.29 -2.47 -37.57
N MET A 94 0.75 -2.21 -36.78
CA MET A 94 1.56 -3.26 -36.14
C MET A 94 0.83 -3.97 -35.00
N ILE A 95 -0.31 -3.45 -34.52
CA ILE A 95 -1.20 -4.18 -33.59
C ILE A 95 -1.80 -5.42 -34.26
N ASN A 96 -1.85 -5.45 -35.60
CA ASN A 96 -2.35 -6.59 -36.36
C ASN A 96 -1.21 -7.49 -36.89
N ASP A 97 0.00 -7.38 -36.34
CA ASP A 97 1.15 -8.21 -36.75
C ASP A 97 0.94 -9.69 -36.38
N LEU A 98 1.51 -10.58 -37.17
CA LEU A 98 1.46 -12.03 -36.93
C LEU A 98 2.19 -12.44 -35.63
N SER A 99 3.19 -11.67 -35.20
CA SER A 99 3.95 -11.92 -33.97
C SER A 99 3.35 -11.19 -32.79
N MET A 100 3.00 -11.94 -31.74
CA MET A 100 2.60 -11.40 -30.44
C MET A 100 3.59 -10.36 -29.91
N ASN A 101 4.90 -10.61 -30.02
CA ASN A 101 5.93 -9.70 -29.50
C ASN A 101 5.91 -8.34 -30.21
N VAL A 102 5.61 -8.32 -31.51
CA VAL A 102 5.49 -7.09 -32.28
C VAL A 102 4.20 -6.36 -31.90
N ARG A 103 3.08 -7.08 -31.74
CA ARG A 103 1.80 -6.52 -31.28
C ARG A 103 1.91 -5.86 -29.91
N THR A 104 2.51 -6.55 -28.93
CA THR A 104 2.73 -6.01 -27.58
C THR A 104 3.59 -4.75 -27.62
N LEU A 105 4.70 -4.79 -28.35
CA LEU A 105 5.59 -3.64 -28.50
C LEU A 105 4.89 -2.45 -29.20
N ALA A 106 4.07 -2.72 -30.22
CA ALA A 106 3.26 -1.70 -30.88
C ALA A 106 2.33 -1.01 -29.89
N ALA A 107 1.57 -1.80 -29.11
CA ALA A 107 0.67 -1.28 -28.08
C ALA A 107 1.44 -0.40 -27.10
N GLU A 108 2.48 -0.92 -26.45
CA GLU A 108 3.31 -0.18 -25.48
C GLU A 108 3.82 1.17 -26.02
N LYS A 109 4.24 1.21 -27.30
CA LYS A 109 4.76 2.44 -27.90
C LYS A 109 3.68 3.46 -28.21
N LEU A 110 2.49 3.02 -28.65
CA LEU A 110 1.37 3.91 -28.95
C LEU A 110 0.96 4.75 -27.73
N GLY A 111 0.95 4.17 -26.52
CA GLY A 111 0.57 4.88 -25.29
C GLY A 111 1.37 6.15 -25.00
N SER A 112 2.62 6.20 -25.46
CA SER A 112 3.54 7.32 -25.24
C SER A 112 3.51 8.41 -26.32
N MET A 113 2.71 8.24 -27.37
CA MET A 113 2.62 9.17 -28.51
C MET A 113 1.54 10.24 -28.29
N THR A 114 1.71 11.08 -27.28
CA THR A 114 0.68 12.05 -26.83
C THR A 114 0.50 13.27 -27.74
N LEU A 115 1.43 13.51 -28.68
CA LEU A 115 1.39 14.65 -29.63
C LEU A 115 0.62 14.34 -30.93
N VAL A 116 0.05 13.14 -31.05
CA VAL A 116 -0.76 12.74 -32.20
C VAL A 116 -2.02 13.60 -32.29
N SER A 117 -2.49 13.84 -33.52
CA SER A 117 -3.75 14.53 -33.78
C SER A 117 -4.93 13.77 -33.14
N PRO A 118 -5.86 14.47 -32.45
CA PRO A 118 -7.07 13.84 -31.90
C PRO A 118 -7.88 13.07 -32.94
N LYS A 119 -7.83 13.49 -34.23
CA LYS A 119 -8.53 12.79 -35.32
C LYS A 119 -7.99 11.37 -35.54
N PHE A 120 -6.66 11.22 -35.57
CA PHE A 120 -5.99 9.92 -35.71
C PHE A 120 -6.23 9.07 -34.46
N LEU A 121 -6.12 9.69 -33.29
CA LEU A 121 -6.38 9.03 -32.02
C LEU A 121 -7.81 8.48 -31.93
N HIS A 122 -8.84 9.27 -32.26
CA HIS A 122 -10.23 8.83 -32.21
C HIS A 122 -10.52 7.65 -33.16
N GLN A 123 -9.86 7.58 -34.31
CA GLN A 123 -10.02 6.47 -35.27
C GLN A 123 -9.52 5.12 -34.74
N THR A 124 -8.61 5.11 -33.77
CA THR A 124 -8.14 3.85 -33.15
C THR A 124 -9.20 3.11 -32.32
N LEU A 125 -10.26 3.81 -31.92
CA LEU A 125 -11.42 3.26 -31.22
C LEU A 125 -12.64 3.08 -32.13
N ASP A 126 -12.55 3.43 -33.41
CA ASP A 126 -13.70 3.36 -34.30
C ASP A 126 -13.95 1.92 -34.80
N LYS A 127 -14.98 1.29 -34.22
CA LYS A 127 -15.48 -0.04 -34.62
C LYS A 127 -16.21 -0.01 -35.98
N LYS A 128 -16.54 1.17 -36.52
CA LYS A 128 -17.46 1.36 -37.68
C LYS A 128 -16.79 1.19 -39.04
N LEU A 129 -15.49 1.44 -39.15
CA LEU A 129 -14.71 1.21 -40.38
C LEU A 129 -14.46 -0.28 -40.69
N MET A 130 -14.76 -1.17 -39.74
CA MET A 130 -14.49 -2.61 -39.80
C MET A 130 -15.56 -3.42 -40.56
N SER A 131 -16.72 -2.84 -40.91
CA SER A 131 -17.84 -3.58 -41.52
C SER A 131 -18.38 -2.97 -42.83
N ASN A 132 -17.54 -2.84 -43.87
CA ASN A 132 -17.95 -2.43 -45.23
C ASN A 132 -18.65 -1.06 -45.31
N MET A 133 -18.25 -0.09 -44.48
CA MET A 133 -18.90 1.24 -44.38
C MET A 133 -20.42 1.15 -44.09
N ARG A 134 -20.87 0.07 -43.44
CA ARG A 134 -22.27 -0.10 -43.02
C ARG A 134 -22.38 0.15 -41.53
N LYS A 135 -23.21 1.13 -41.16
CA LYS A 135 -23.56 1.45 -39.77
C LYS A 135 -24.16 0.22 -39.10
N LYS A 136 -23.42 -0.42 -38.17
CA LYS A 136 -23.99 -1.37 -37.21
C LYS A 136 -23.92 -0.74 -35.83
N ARG A 137 -25.11 -0.42 -35.30
CA ARG A 137 -25.26 0.16 -33.96
C ARG A 137 -24.76 -0.81 -32.90
N SER A 138 -24.06 -0.28 -31.89
CA SER A 138 -23.70 -1.06 -30.71
C SER A 138 -24.98 -1.62 -30.07
N ALA A 139 -24.87 -2.70 -29.29
CA ALA A 139 -26.04 -3.24 -28.59
C ALA A 139 -26.69 -2.18 -27.69
N HIS A 140 -25.86 -1.30 -27.12
CA HIS A 140 -26.23 -0.16 -26.30
C HIS A 140 -26.97 0.94 -27.10
N GLU A 141 -26.46 1.35 -28.27
CA GLU A 141 -27.16 2.31 -29.14
C GLU A 141 -28.53 1.79 -29.60
N ARG A 142 -28.67 0.48 -29.84
CA ARG A 142 -29.97 -0.15 -30.17
C ARG A 142 -30.93 -0.15 -29.00
N ALA A 143 -30.45 -0.44 -27.79
CA ALA A 143 -31.27 -0.43 -26.58
C ALA A 143 -31.76 0.98 -26.26
N TRP A 144 -30.89 1.99 -26.33
CA TRP A 144 -31.25 3.38 -26.12
C TRP A 144 -32.26 3.87 -27.17
N GLU A 145 -32.02 3.57 -28.46
CA GLU A 145 -32.98 3.67 -29.59
C GLU A 145 -34.42 3.31 -29.21
N SER A 146 -34.58 2.05 -28.84
CA SER A 146 -35.87 1.44 -28.51
C SER A 146 -36.53 2.01 -27.25
N ILE A 147 -35.73 2.52 -26.30
CA ILE A 147 -36.23 3.13 -25.06
C ILE A 147 -36.64 4.59 -25.32
N THR A 148 -35.87 5.34 -26.11
CA THR A 148 -36.14 6.77 -26.37
C THR A 148 -37.23 6.99 -27.42
N SER A 149 -37.42 6.07 -28.38
CA SER A 149 -38.45 6.20 -29.42
C SER A 149 -39.86 5.84 -28.95
N GLY A 150 -40.01 5.19 -27.79
CA GLY A 150 -41.31 4.76 -27.26
C GLY A 150 -42.02 3.69 -28.08
N GLU A 151 -41.39 3.13 -29.11
CA GLU A 151 -41.96 2.10 -29.97
C GLU A 151 -41.74 0.70 -29.37
N TRP A 152 -42.69 0.23 -28.57
CA TRP A 152 -42.75 -1.18 -28.19
C TRP A 152 -43.12 -2.06 -29.38
N ALA A 153 -42.42 -3.19 -29.49
CA ALA A 153 -42.47 -4.14 -30.60
C ALA A 153 -43.89 -4.62 -30.94
N SER A 154 -44.50 -4.05 -31.99
CA SER A 154 -45.50 -4.78 -32.78
C SER A 154 -44.75 -5.65 -33.77
N GLY A 155 -44.89 -6.97 -33.65
CA GLY A 155 -44.10 -8.01 -34.35
C GLY A 155 -44.22 -8.08 -35.88
N LYS A 156 -44.14 -6.95 -36.58
CA LYS A 156 -44.00 -6.84 -38.03
C LYS A 156 -42.99 -5.72 -38.32
N ASN A 157 -41.70 -6.05 -38.41
CA ASN A 157 -40.70 -5.32 -39.20
C ASN A 157 -39.33 -6.01 -39.06
N TRP A 158 -39.19 -7.17 -39.68
CA TRP A 158 -37.87 -7.80 -39.90
C TRP A 158 -37.13 -7.17 -41.11
N SER A 159 -37.78 -6.26 -41.82
CA SER A 159 -37.28 -5.65 -43.05
C SER A 159 -36.67 -4.25 -42.87
N ASP A 160 -36.58 -3.73 -41.64
CA ASP A 160 -35.99 -2.41 -41.36
C ASP A 160 -34.49 -2.47 -40.99
N ASP A 161 -33.89 -3.67 -41.02
CA ASP A 161 -32.45 -3.96 -40.81
C ASP A 161 -31.54 -3.53 -41.99
N ALA A 162 -32.04 -2.73 -42.93
CA ALA A 162 -31.27 -2.25 -44.07
C ALA A 162 -30.38 -1.05 -43.67
N PRO A 163 -29.05 -1.09 -43.91
CA PRO A 163 -28.14 0.02 -43.60
C PRO A 163 -28.59 1.29 -44.35
N ARG A 164 -28.95 2.35 -43.62
CA ARG A 164 -29.55 3.56 -44.22
C ARG A 164 -28.58 4.68 -44.64
N GLU A 165 -27.30 4.59 -44.32
CA GLU A 165 -26.36 5.68 -44.65
C GLU A 165 -25.05 5.12 -45.21
N VAL A 166 -24.78 5.44 -46.48
CA VAL A 166 -23.47 5.28 -47.10
C VAL A 166 -22.65 6.49 -46.68
N ILE A 167 -21.60 6.27 -45.90
CA ILE A 167 -20.68 7.32 -45.45
C ILE A 167 -19.87 7.79 -46.66
N ASP A 168 -19.72 9.11 -46.81
CA ASP A 168 -18.94 9.73 -47.87
C ASP A 168 -17.46 9.33 -47.78
N ALA A 169 -16.92 8.73 -48.84
CA ALA A 169 -15.58 8.14 -48.88
C ALA A 169 -14.46 9.18 -48.68
N GLU A 170 -14.71 10.45 -49.00
CA GLU A 170 -13.77 11.55 -48.78
C GLU A 170 -13.65 11.96 -47.30
N SER A 171 -14.63 11.61 -46.45
CA SER A 171 -14.59 11.88 -45.01
C SER A 171 -13.84 10.83 -44.18
N VAL A 172 -13.43 9.71 -44.80
CA VAL A 172 -13.08 8.47 -44.10
C VAL A 172 -11.59 8.10 -44.13
N SER A 173 -10.75 8.65 -45.02
CA SER A 173 -9.38 8.12 -45.20
C SER A 173 -8.27 9.11 -44.81
N LEU A 174 -8.06 9.31 -43.51
CA LEU A 174 -6.82 9.94 -42.99
C LEU A 174 -5.75 8.91 -42.58
N MET A 175 -6.16 7.69 -42.23
CA MET A 175 -5.27 6.56 -41.92
C MET A 175 -5.51 5.41 -42.90
N SER A 176 -4.49 4.55 -43.12
CA SER A 176 -4.68 3.32 -43.88
C SER A 176 -5.73 2.42 -43.23
N SER A 177 -6.54 1.70 -44.02
CA SER A 177 -7.66 0.89 -43.53
C SER A 177 -7.31 -0.12 -42.44
N GLY A 178 -6.05 -0.56 -42.34
CA GLY A 178 -5.56 -1.48 -41.29
C GLY A 178 -5.22 -0.81 -39.95
N SER A 179 -5.24 0.52 -39.87
CA SER A 179 -4.87 1.30 -38.68
C SER A 179 -6.09 1.72 -37.86
N CYS A 180 -7.27 1.70 -38.47
CA CYS A 180 -8.52 2.02 -37.80
C CYS A 180 -8.93 0.87 -36.85
N GLY A 181 -9.47 1.22 -35.68
CA GLY A 181 -9.84 0.21 -34.69
C GLY A 181 -8.64 -0.52 -34.04
N ALA A 182 -7.42 0.01 -34.16
CA ALA A 182 -6.23 -0.65 -33.62
C ALA A 182 -6.32 -0.95 -32.11
N PHE A 183 -6.85 -0.04 -31.28
CA PHE A 183 -7.04 -0.35 -29.86
C PHE A 183 -8.19 -1.32 -29.62
N VAL A 184 -9.22 -1.35 -30.47
CA VAL A 184 -10.27 -2.37 -30.39
C VAL A 184 -9.66 -3.75 -30.59
N HIS A 185 -8.79 -3.92 -31.60
CA HIS A 185 -8.05 -5.17 -31.81
C HIS A 185 -7.11 -5.51 -30.66
N GLY A 186 -6.35 -4.54 -30.17
CA GLY A 186 -5.43 -4.78 -29.05
C GLY A 186 -6.13 -5.17 -27.76
N LEU A 187 -7.34 -4.66 -27.51
CA LEU A 187 -8.17 -5.02 -26.34
C LEU A 187 -8.91 -6.36 -26.51
N GLU A 188 -9.29 -6.72 -27.74
CA GLU A 188 -9.93 -8.00 -28.07
C GLU A 188 -8.90 -9.09 -28.46
N ASP A 189 -7.60 -8.87 -28.19
CA ASP A 189 -6.52 -9.76 -28.59
C ASP A 189 -6.54 -11.10 -27.84
N GLU A 190 -6.07 -12.17 -28.50
CA GLU A 190 -5.99 -13.51 -27.93
C GLU A 190 -4.93 -13.62 -26.82
N PHE A 191 -3.89 -12.78 -26.86
CA PHE A 191 -2.78 -12.79 -25.90
C PHE A 191 -2.96 -11.75 -24.81
N LEU A 192 -2.70 -12.15 -23.55
CA LEU A 192 -2.84 -11.26 -22.40
C LEU A 192 -1.85 -10.09 -22.46
N GLU A 193 -0.64 -10.31 -23.00
CA GLU A 193 0.41 -9.30 -23.07
C GLU A 193 -0.02 -8.12 -23.94
N VAL A 194 -0.71 -8.40 -25.04
CA VAL A 194 -1.24 -7.37 -25.96
C VAL A 194 -2.42 -6.65 -25.32
N ARG A 195 -3.36 -7.39 -24.69
CA ARG A 195 -4.49 -6.80 -23.95
C ARG A 195 -4.01 -5.85 -22.85
N TYR A 196 -3.07 -6.30 -22.02
CA TYR A 196 -2.49 -5.52 -20.94
C TYR A 196 -1.82 -4.24 -21.44
N ALA A 197 -0.96 -4.36 -22.47
CA ALA A 197 -0.28 -3.21 -23.07
C ALA A 197 -1.27 -2.23 -23.72
N SER A 198 -2.34 -2.73 -24.32
CA SER A 198 -3.39 -1.91 -24.94
C SER A 198 -4.20 -1.13 -23.89
N VAL A 199 -4.59 -1.78 -22.79
CA VAL A 199 -5.27 -1.10 -21.65
C VAL A 199 -4.39 0.02 -21.08
N GLU A 200 -3.09 -0.25 -20.84
CA GLU A 200 -2.17 0.80 -20.35
C GLU A 200 -2.04 1.94 -21.35
N SER A 201 -1.96 1.65 -22.64
CA SER A 201 -1.77 2.66 -23.68
C SER A 201 -3.00 3.55 -23.85
N VAL A 202 -4.19 2.96 -23.79
CA VAL A 202 -5.46 3.70 -23.75
C VAL A 202 -5.51 4.61 -22.52
N CYS A 203 -5.07 4.12 -21.34
CA CYS A 203 -5.01 4.91 -20.13
C CYS A 203 -4.06 6.12 -20.28
N GLN A 204 -2.84 5.90 -20.76
CA GLN A 204 -1.83 6.95 -20.95
C GLN A 204 -2.34 8.06 -21.87
N LEU A 205 -2.91 7.70 -23.03
CA LEU A 205 -3.44 8.66 -23.99
C LEU A 205 -4.68 9.41 -23.44
N SER A 206 -5.48 8.74 -22.63
CA SER A 206 -6.68 9.30 -21.99
C SER A 206 -6.37 10.33 -20.89
N LEU A 207 -5.20 10.25 -20.24
CA LEU A 207 -4.80 11.21 -19.20
C LEU A 207 -4.61 12.63 -19.75
N ASP A 208 -4.17 12.74 -21.00
CA ASP A 208 -3.93 14.01 -21.70
C ASP A 208 -5.10 14.42 -22.61
N ASN A 209 -5.99 13.47 -22.97
CA ASN A 209 -7.10 13.69 -23.89
C ASN A 209 -8.46 13.31 -23.26
N PRO A 210 -9.17 14.25 -22.61
CA PRO A 210 -10.45 13.97 -21.96
C PRO A 210 -11.53 13.44 -22.91
N GLN A 211 -11.55 13.92 -24.16
CA GLN A 211 -12.49 13.42 -25.17
C GLN A 211 -12.23 11.95 -25.51
N PHE A 212 -10.95 11.58 -25.66
CA PHE A 212 -10.56 10.19 -25.87
C PHE A 212 -10.86 9.32 -24.65
N ALA A 213 -10.66 9.83 -23.43
CA ALA A 213 -11.04 9.16 -22.19
C ALA A 213 -12.53 8.77 -22.19
N HIS A 214 -13.41 9.70 -22.54
CA HIS A 214 -14.84 9.43 -22.69
C HIS A 214 -15.15 8.38 -23.77
N MET A 215 -14.48 8.42 -24.92
CA MET A 215 -14.68 7.44 -26.00
C MET A 215 -14.16 6.04 -25.64
N SER A 216 -13.09 5.97 -24.85
CA SER A 216 -12.48 4.72 -24.42
C SER A 216 -13.20 4.04 -23.25
N LEU A 217 -14.12 4.76 -22.59
CA LEU A 217 -14.72 4.34 -21.33
C LEU A 217 -15.42 2.98 -21.43
N ASP A 218 -16.29 2.79 -22.42
CA ASP A 218 -17.03 1.53 -22.60
C ASP A 218 -16.07 0.36 -22.78
N PHE A 219 -15.00 0.54 -23.58
CA PHE A 219 -13.99 -0.50 -23.80
C PHE A 219 -13.23 -0.86 -22.51
N LEU A 220 -12.86 0.13 -21.70
CA LEU A 220 -12.18 -0.11 -20.42
C LEU A 220 -13.11 -0.78 -19.39
N VAL A 221 -14.40 -0.45 -19.40
CA VAL A 221 -15.40 -1.12 -18.56
C VAL A 221 -15.59 -2.58 -19.00
N ASP A 222 -15.63 -2.86 -20.30
CA ASP A 222 -15.72 -4.23 -20.82
C ASP A 222 -14.55 -5.10 -20.35
N MET A 223 -13.35 -4.53 -20.19
CA MET A 223 -12.17 -5.21 -19.65
C MET A 223 -12.29 -5.65 -18.18
N PHE A 224 -13.34 -5.23 -17.45
CA PHE A 224 -13.62 -5.77 -16.12
C PHE A 224 -14.14 -7.20 -16.18
N ASN A 225 -14.74 -7.60 -17.30
CA ASN A 225 -15.22 -8.95 -17.54
C ASN A 225 -14.19 -9.84 -18.26
N ASP A 226 -12.95 -9.37 -18.41
CA ASP A 226 -11.87 -10.15 -19.00
C ASP A 226 -11.63 -11.44 -18.21
N GLU A 227 -11.32 -12.53 -18.91
CA GLU A 227 -11.05 -13.84 -18.30
C GLU A 227 -9.78 -13.84 -17.45
N ILE A 228 -8.80 -12.99 -17.78
CA ILE A 228 -7.51 -12.90 -17.10
C ILE A 228 -7.54 -11.82 -16.00
N GLU A 229 -7.16 -12.23 -14.79
CA GLU A 229 -7.20 -11.34 -13.62
C GLU A 229 -6.31 -10.10 -13.74
N GLU A 230 -5.09 -10.27 -14.26
CA GLU A 230 -4.14 -9.16 -14.40
C GLU A 230 -4.69 -8.05 -15.32
N VAL A 231 -5.37 -8.42 -16.41
CA VAL A 231 -6.02 -7.48 -17.33
C VAL A 231 -7.17 -6.75 -16.63
N ARG A 232 -8.00 -7.46 -15.87
CA ARG A 232 -9.09 -6.85 -15.08
C ARG A 232 -8.57 -5.85 -14.05
N ILE A 233 -7.48 -6.17 -13.35
CA ILE A 233 -6.84 -5.26 -12.38
C ILE A 233 -6.29 -4.04 -13.11
N LYS A 234 -5.68 -4.25 -14.28
CA LYS A 234 -5.14 -3.16 -15.10
C LYS A 234 -6.23 -2.20 -15.58
N ALA A 235 -7.40 -2.71 -15.94
CA ALA A 235 -8.57 -1.91 -16.30
C ALA A 235 -9.08 -1.06 -15.12
N ILE A 236 -9.11 -1.61 -13.91
CA ILE A 236 -9.47 -0.87 -12.69
C ILE A 236 -8.50 0.27 -12.43
N ASP A 237 -7.19 -0.02 -12.44
CA ASP A 237 -6.15 1.00 -12.24
C ASP A 237 -6.28 2.11 -13.29
N SER A 238 -6.51 1.72 -14.55
CA SER A 238 -6.67 2.64 -15.67
C SER A 238 -7.88 3.56 -15.50
N LEU A 239 -9.06 3.03 -15.16
CA LEU A 239 -10.26 3.83 -14.89
C LEU A 239 -10.08 4.73 -13.67
N THR A 240 -9.38 4.25 -12.63
CA THR A 240 -9.07 5.03 -11.43
C THR A 240 -8.18 6.24 -11.77
N ARG A 241 -7.18 6.06 -12.63
CA ARG A 241 -6.28 7.13 -13.07
C ARG A 241 -6.98 8.19 -13.92
N ILE A 242 -7.92 7.80 -14.77
CA ILE A 242 -8.65 8.71 -15.66
C ILE A 242 -9.98 9.21 -15.08
N SER A 243 -10.34 8.84 -13.85
CA SER A 243 -11.67 9.06 -13.27
C SER A 243 -12.13 10.51 -13.27
N ARG A 244 -11.19 11.46 -13.18
CA ARG A 244 -11.45 12.90 -13.28
C ARG A 244 -11.97 13.37 -14.65
N HIS A 245 -11.82 12.55 -15.70
CA HIS A 245 -12.20 12.84 -17.08
C HIS A 245 -13.43 12.08 -17.55
N ILE A 246 -13.99 11.18 -16.73
CA ILE A 246 -15.08 10.29 -17.14
C ILE A 246 -16.25 10.39 -16.17
N VAL A 247 -17.44 10.05 -16.66
CA VAL A 247 -18.66 9.93 -15.85
C VAL A 247 -19.24 8.55 -16.14
N LEU A 248 -19.44 7.76 -15.09
CA LEU A 248 -20.01 6.41 -15.20
C LEU A 248 -21.53 6.48 -15.31
N ARG A 249 -22.09 5.60 -16.13
CA ARG A 249 -23.53 5.34 -16.21
C ARG A 249 -23.91 4.14 -15.35
N GLU A 250 -25.20 3.99 -15.06
CA GLU A 250 -25.76 2.90 -14.27
C GLU A 250 -25.41 1.52 -14.84
N ASP A 251 -25.56 1.31 -16.15
CA ASP A 251 -25.24 0.04 -16.83
C ASP A 251 -23.75 -0.34 -16.71
N GLN A 252 -22.87 0.66 -16.78
CA GLN A 252 -21.43 0.46 -16.61
C GLN A 252 -21.09 0.13 -15.16
N LEU A 253 -21.80 0.73 -14.22
CA LEU A 253 -21.60 0.51 -12.80
C LEU A 253 -22.05 -0.89 -12.37
N GLU A 254 -23.19 -1.35 -12.86
CA GLU A 254 -23.63 -2.74 -12.67
C GLU A 254 -22.59 -3.74 -13.19
N THR A 255 -22.00 -3.44 -14.36
CA THR A 255 -20.93 -4.26 -14.96
C THR A 255 -19.70 -4.30 -14.05
N ILE A 256 -19.25 -3.15 -13.57
CA ILE A 256 -18.13 -3.03 -12.63
C ILE A 256 -18.42 -3.80 -11.33
N LEU A 257 -19.63 -3.66 -10.77
CA LEU A 257 -20.05 -4.31 -9.54
C LEU A 257 -20.22 -5.82 -9.70
N GLY A 258 -20.70 -6.27 -10.87
CA GLY A 258 -20.82 -7.67 -11.26
C GLY A 258 -19.46 -8.37 -11.35
N ALA A 259 -18.48 -7.75 -12.00
CA ALA A 259 -17.10 -8.25 -12.05
C ALA A 259 -16.45 -8.39 -10.67
N LEU A 260 -16.83 -7.53 -9.72
CA LEU A 260 -16.39 -7.59 -8.33
C LEU A 260 -17.10 -8.68 -7.52
N LYS A 261 -18.28 -9.18 -7.94
CA LYS A 261 -18.98 -10.29 -7.27
C LYS A 261 -18.31 -11.65 -7.51
N VAL A 262 -17.64 -11.86 -8.66
CA VAL A 262 -17.06 -13.15 -9.07
C VAL A 262 -15.70 -13.45 -8.42
N ARG A 263 -14.84 -12.43 -8.23
CA ARG A 263 -13.47 -12.60 -7.66
C ARG A 263 -13.44 -13.21 -6.26
N ASN A 264 -14.55 -13.08 -5.56
CA ASN A 264 -14.68 -13.41 -4.16
C ASN A 264 -15.11 -14.88 -3.91
N CYS A 265 -15.39 -15.64 -4.98
CA CYS A 265 -15.82 -17.05 -4.90
C CYS A 265 -14.76 -18.09 -5.31
N GLN A 266 -13.65 -17.70 -5.97
CA GLN A 266 -12.61 -18.63 -6.42
C GLN A 266 -11.21 -17.99 -6.36
N GLY A 267 -10.64 -17.90 -5.16
CA GLY A 267 -9.24 -17.48 -4.94
C GLY A 267 -8.99 -17.11 -3.47
N PRO A 268 -7.74 -17.24 -2.96
CA PRO A 268 -7.39 -16.71 -1.64
C PRO A 268 -7.63 -15.18 -1.59
N PRO A 269 -7.94 -14.59 -0.42
CA PRO A 269 -8.34 -13.19 -0.24
C PRO A 269 -7.26 -12.12 -0.55
N ASP A 270 -6.19 -12.50 -1.26
CA ASP A 270 -4.92 -11.78 -1.36
C ASP A 270 -4.91 -10.56 -2.30
N TYR A 271 -6.05 -10.09 -2.85
CA TYR A 271 -6.04 -9.00 -3.86
C TYR A 271 -7.24 -8.02 -3.85
N SER A 272 -8.12 -8.07 -2.84
CA SER A 272 -9.31 -7.19 -2.74
C SER A 272 -8.99 -5.69 -2.64
N GLU A 273 -7.74 -5.32 -2.31
CA GLU A 273 -7.42 -3.99 -1.80
C GLU A 273 -6.68 -3.06 -2.77
N ASN A 274 -6.22 -3.56 -3.92
CA ASN A 274 -5.77 -2.68 -5.01
C ASN A 274 -6.95 -2.03 -5.75
N VAL A 275 -8.18 -2.43 -5.43
CA VAL A 275 -9.38 -1.78 -5.96
C VAL A 275 -9.65 -0.54 -5.14
N CYS A 276 -8.94 0.54 -5.45
CA CYS A 276 -9.35 1.88 -5.04
C CYS A 276 -10.64 2.27 -5.80
N LEU A 277 -11.77 1.61 -5.46
CA LEU A 277 -13.13 2.09 -5.78
C LEU A 277 -13.33 3.59 -5.48
N PRO A 278 -12.67 4.23 -4.49
CA PRO A 278 -12.86 5.67 -4.24
C PRO A 278 -12.50 6.55 -5.44
N GLY A 279 -11.59 6.09 -6.31
CA GLY A 279 -11.20 6.84 -7.50
C GLY A 279 -12.29 6.89 -8.56
N LEU A 280 -12.97 5.75 -8.81
CA LEU A 280 -14.03 5.62 -9.80
C LEU A 280 -15.29 6.43 -9.44
N PHE A 281 -15.69 6.44 -8.16
CA PHE A 281 -16.89 7.17 -7.72
C PHE A 281 -16.70 8.69 -7.66
N ASN A 282 -15.48 9.19 -7.47
CA ASN A 282 -15.17 10.63 -7.42
C ASN A 282 -15.47 11.41 -8.72
N GLY A 283 -15.69 10.72 -9.86
CA GLY A 283 -15.89 11.32 -11.18
C GLY A 283 -17.33 11.75 -11.51
N CYS A 284 -18.33 11.34 -10.71
CA CYS A 284 -19.74 11.62 -11.00
C CYS A 284 -20.09 13.09 -10.73
N LYS A 285 -19.86 13.97 -11.74
CA LYS A 285 -20.39 15.34 -11.78
C LYS A 285 -21.74 15.38 -12.49
N ARG A 286 -22.73 16.03 -11.88
CA ARG A 286 -24.06 16.30 -12.46
C ARG A 286 -23.93 17.13 -13.75
N ARG A 287 -24.75 16.85 -14.77
CA ARG A 287 -25.05 17.83 -15.83
C ARG A 287 -25.80 19.02 -15.19
N PRO A 288 -25.49 20.27 -15.53
CA PRO A 288 -26.35 21.39 -15.17
C PRO A 288 -27.65 21.27 -15.97
N SER A 289 -28.78 21.03 -15.31
CA SER A 289 -30.10 21.11 -15.94
C SER A 289 -30.42 22.58 -16.24
N GLN A 290 -30.28 22.96 -17.50
CA GLN A 290 -31.00 24.10 -18.05
C GLN A 290 -32.46 23.68 -18.16
N ASP A 291 -33.23 23.83 -17.08
CA ASP A 291 -34.70 23.97 -17.07
C ASP A 291 -35.16 24.16 -15.61
N ALA A 292 -34.77 25.29 -15.03
CA ALA A 292 -35.37 25.79 -13.79
C ALA A 292 -36.66 26.54 -14.14
N GLY A 293 -37.70 25.77 -14.49
CA GLY A 293 -39.07 26.25 -14.57
C GLY A 293 -39.69 26.30 -13.19
N VAL A 294 -39.79 27.52 -12.65
CA VAL A 294 -40.65 27.99 -11.55
C VAL A 294 -41.66 26.98 -11.01
N LEU A 295 -41.54 26.61 -9.72
CA LEU A 295 -42.66 26.09 -8.91
C LEU A 295 -42.80 26.93 -7.63
N PRO A 296 -44.03 27.33 -7.24
CA PRO A 296 -44.26 28.38 -6.27
C PRO A 296 -44.27 27.89 -4.83
N SER A 297 -43.83 28.78 -3.94
CA SER A 297 -43.92 28.69 -2.49
C SER A 297 -45.37 28.53 -2.02
N VAL A 298 -45.65 27.49 -1.23
CA VAL A 298 -46.84 27.44 -0.37
C VAL A 298 -46.37 27.23 1.07
N GLN A 299 -46.47 28.30 1.84
CA GLN A 299 -46.34 28.32 3.29
C GLN A 299 -47.70 28.02 3.94
N GLN A 300 -47.65 27.40 5.14
CA GLN A 300 -48.65 27.49 6.23
C GLN A 300 -50.03 26.83 5.95
N GLU A 301 -50.66 26.08 6.86
CA GLU A 301 -50.87 26.29 8.29
C GLU A 301 -51.07 24.98 9.07
N LEU A 302 -50.70 25.00 10.36
CA LEU A 302 -51.06 24.05 11.42
C LEU A 302 -52.39 24.48 12.06
N SER A 303 -53.31 23.55 12.37
CA SER A 303 -54.05 23.47 13.66
C SER A 303 -55.11 22.33 13.70
N PRO A 304 -55.57 21.87 14.89
CA PRO A 304 -55.93 20.48 15.18
C PRO A 304 -57.41 20.25 15.61
N ASP A 305 -57.71 18.96 15.91
CA ASP A 305 -58.83 18.39 16.71
C ASP A 305 -59.98 17.67 15.97
N VAL A 306 -60.13 16.37 16.27
CA VAL A 306 -61.26 15.72 17.00
C VAL A 306 -61.44 14.24 16.59
N CYS A 307 -61.46 13.37 17.60
CA CYS A 307 -61.66 11.90 17.58
C CYS A 307 -63.08 11.43 17.14
N ARG A 308 -63.19 10.26 16.49
CA ARG A 308 -63.90 9.03 16.98
C ARG A 308 -64.17 7.97 15.88
N GLU A 309 -63.86 6.72 16.27
CA GLU A 309 -64.56 5.43 16.00
C GLU A 309 -64.96 5.02 14.55
N SER A 310 -64.39 3.91 14.06
CA SER A 310 -65.03 2.58 13.96
C SER A 310 -64.57 1.74 12.75
N SER A 311 -64.16 0.51 13.06
CA SER A 311 -64.24 -0.75 12.28
C SER A 311 -64.42 -0.72 10.75
N GLY A 312 -63.47 -1.32 10.03
CA GLY A 312 -63.67 -1.83 8.66
C GLY A 312 -62.35 -2.25 8.01
N GLU A 313 -62.29 -3.49 7.52
CA GLU A 313 -61.15 -4.09 6.79
C GLU A 313 -60.70 -3.23 5.58
N PRO A 314 -59.41 -3.20 5.22
CA PRO A 314 -58.94 -2.47 4.04
C PRO A 314 -59.18 -3.28 2.77
N GLN A 315 -60.11 -2.80 1.92
CA GLN A 315 -60.14 -3.14 0.50
C GLN A 315 -59.17 -2.23 -0.26
N GLU A 316 -58.32 -2.86 -1.07
CA GLU A 316 -57.42 -2.24 -2.05
C GLU A 316 -58.17 -1.27 -2.97
N ILE A 317 -57.72 -0.01 -3.00
CA ILE A 317 -57.96 0.88 -4.14
C ILE A 317 -56.64 1.59 -4.45
N SER A 318 -56.09 1.21 -5.60
CA SER A 318 -55.00 1.84 -6.31
C SER A 318 -55.29 3.32 -6.60
N HIS A 319 -54.45 4.21 -6.05
CA HIS A 319 -54.27 5.54 -6.59
C HIS A 319 -52.77 5.79 -6.77
N GLY A 320 -52.36 5.97 -8.03
CA GLY A 320 -51.01 6.34 -8.38
C GLY A 320 -50.71 7.74 -7.87
N GLU A 321 -49.66 7.85 -7.08
CA GLU A 321 -48.99 9.10 -6.79
C GLU A 321 -47.65 9.12 -7.53
N LEU A 322 -47.47 10.18 -8.30
CA LEU A 322 -46.24 10.53 -8.98
C LEU A 322 -45.14 10.72 -7.93
N THR A 323 -44.29 9.70 -7.77
CA THR A 323 -42.99 9.87 -7.15
C THR A 323 -42.14 10.77 -8.05
N PRO A 324 -41.49 11.83 -7.53
CA PRO A 324 -40.45 12.49 -8.31
C PRO A 324 -39.37 11.45 -8.59
N ASP A 325 -38.92 11.35 -9.84
CA ASP A 325 -37.82 10.49 -10.25
C ASP A 325 -36.54 10.92 -9.50
N ILE A 326 -36.36 10.37 -8.29
CA ILE A 326 -35.10 10.39 -7.55
C ILE A 326 -34.21 9.39 -8.28
N ASP A 327 -33.00 9.82 -8.63
CA ASP A 327 -31.96 9.04 -9.31
C ASP A 327 -31.76 7.67 -8.60
N GLN A 328 -32.51 6.65 -9.04
CA GLN A 328 -32.55 5.31 -8.44
C GLN A 328 -31.23 4.56 -8.59
N SER A 329 -30.27 5.12 -9.33
CA SER A 329 -28.95 4.52 -9.59
C SER A 329 -28.05 4.44 -8.36
N TYR A 330 -28.15 5.33 -7.36
CA TYR A 330 -27.18 5.36 -6.24
C TYR A 330 -27.52 4.43 -5.06
N CYS A 331 -28.79 4.05 -4.89
CA CYS A 331 -29.26 3.21 -3.77
C CYS A 331 -28.82 1.73 -3.88
N PRO A 332 -28.92 1.06 -5.07
CA PRO A 332 -28.52 -0.34 -5.25
C PRO A 332 -27.03 -0.59 -4.97
N ASP A 333 -26.18 0.42 -5.18
CA ASP A 333 -24.73 0.31 -5.06
C ASP A 333 -24.26 0.27 -3.61
N VAL A 334 -24.89 1.08 -2.75
CA VAL A 334 -24.61 1.10 -1.31
C VAL A 334 -25.08 -0.22 -0.70
N GLU A 335 -26.27 -0.69 -1.05
CA GLU A 335 -26.78 -1.98 -0.61
C GLU A 335 -25.89 -3.15 -1.06
N SER A 336 -25.42 -3.16 -2.31
CA SER A 336 -24.50 -4.19 -2.79
C SER A 336 -23.14 -4.16 -2.08
N LEU A 337 -22.63 -2.98 -1.71
CA LEU A 337 -21.42 -2.83 -0.91
C LEU A 337 -21.63 -3.34 0.53
N LEU A 338 -22.80 -3.10 1.12
CA LEU A 338 -23.21 -3.57 2.43
C LEU A 338 -23.40 -5.11 2.46
N GLU A 339 -23.95 -5.71 1.40
CA GLU A 339 -24.01 -7.17 1.25
C GLU A 339 -22.61 -7.82 1.19
N LYS A 340 -21.65 -7.16 0.53
CA LYS A 340 -20.27 -7.66 0.43
C LYS A 340 -19.57 -7.69 1.80
N LEU A 341 -19.82 -6.72 2.66
CA LEU A 341 -19.30 -6.69 4.04
C LEU A 341 -19.79 -7.87 4.89
N LYS A 342 -21.06 -8.27 4.73
CA LYS A 342 -21.59 -9.47 5.39
C LYS A 342 -20.87 -10.74 4.93
N LYS A 343 -20.40 -10.76 3.68
CA LYS A 343 -19.75 -11.93 3.07
C LYS A 343 -18.22 -11.97 3.30
N TYR A 344 -17.56 -10.81 3.45
CA TYR A 344 -16.10 -10.69 3.65
C TYR A 344 -15.76 -9.72 4.80
N PRO A 345 -15.78 -10.19 6.05
CA PRO A 345 -15.48 -9.36 7.22
C PRO A 345 -14.05 -8.77 7.22
N MET A 346 -13.11 -9.44 6.55
CA MET A 346 -11.69 -9.03 6.49
C MET A 346 -11.50 -7.69 5.78
N ASP A 347 -12.40 -7.33 4.86
CA ASP A 347 -12.31 -6.10 4.06
C ASP A 347 -12.92 -4.87 4.78
N ARG A 348 -13.43 -5.03 6.00
CA ARG A 348 -14.21 -4.00 6.72
C ARG A 348 -13.55 -2.63 6.74
N ARG A 349 -12.25 -2.56 7.02
CA ARG A 349 -11.52 -1.29 7.11
C ARG A 349 -11.39 -0.59 5.75
N SER A 350 -11.18 -1.35 4.68
CA SER A 350 -11.11 -0.81 3.32
C SER A 350 -12.45 -0.22 2.90
N THR A 351 -13.55 -0.91 3.22
CA THR A 351 -14.91 -0.45 2.94
C THR A 351 -15.26 0.81 3.71
N TRP A 352 -14.89 0.89 4.99
CA TRP A 352 -15.05 2.09 5.80
C TRP A 352 -14.36 3.31 5.18
N HIS A 353 -13.09 3.16 4.75
CA HIS A 353 -12.38 4.25 4.07
C HIS A 353 -12.97 4.59 2.69
N CYS A 354 -13.54 3.60 1.99
CA CYS A 354 -14.23 3.83 0.74
C CYS A 354 -15.49 4.70 0.93
N LEU A 355 -16.37 4.29 1.85
CA LEU A 355 -17.59 5.01 2.19
C LEU A 355 -17.31 6.39 2.78
N GLN A 356 -16.25 6.50 3.59
CA GLN A 356 -15.76 7.80 4.08
C GLN A 356 -15.49 8.75 2.90
N LYS A 357 -14.72 8.30 1.90
CA LYS A 357 -14.39 9.12 0.72
C LYS A 357 -15.62 9.43 -0.13
N ILE A 358 -16.52 8.46 -0.35
CA ILE A 358 -17.77 8.68 -1.09
C ILE A 358 -18.60 9.77 -0.42
N GLY A 359 -18.79 9.70 0.91
CA GLY A 359 -19.53 10.72 1.66
C GLY A 359 -18.87 12.10 1.59
N GLN A 360 -17.53 12.17 1.65
CA GLN A 360 -16.79 13.42 1.52
C GLN A 360 -16.90 14.05 0.13
N SER A 361 -16.99 13.23 -0.93
CA SER A 361 -16.99 13.72 -2.32
C SER A 361 -18.39 14.02 -2.85
N HIS A 362 -19.42 13.31 -2.39
CA HIS A 362 -20.79 13.42 -2.93
C HIS A 362 -21.90 13.65 -1.88
N PRO A 363 -21.83 14.69 -1.03
CA PRO A 363 -22.88 14.99 -0.04
C PRO A 363 -24.28 15.16 -0.65
N GLU A 364 -24.35 15.75 -1.84
CA GLU A 364 -25.60 16.06 -2.56
C GLU A 364 -26.34 14.81 -3.03
N LEU A 365 -25.61 13.72 -3.32
CA LEU A 365 -26.18 12.44 -3.75
C LEU A 365 -26.58 11.59 -2.55
N THR A 366 -25.88 11.73 -1.43
CA THR A 366 -26.24 11.05 -0.18
C THR A 366 -27.49 11.65 0.47
N LEU A 367 -27.67 12.97 0.44
CA LEU A 367 -28.79 13.66 1.10
C LEU A 367 -30.19 13.08 0.83
N PRO A 368 -30.63 12.85 -0.42
CA PRO A 368 -31.96 12.30 -0.68
C PRO A 368 -32.13 10.85 -0.18
N LEU A 369 -31.04 10.11 0.01
CA LEU A 369 -31.04 8.71 0.45
C LEU A 369 -31.03 8.57 1.98
N VAL A 370 -30.71 9.63 2.72
CA VAL A 370 -30.59 9.58 4.18
C VAL A 370 -31.83 9.02 4.88
N PRO A 371 -33.07 9.40 4.51
CA PRO A 371 -34.26 8.83 5.14
C PRO A 371 -34.37 7.32 4.95
N GLU A 372 -34.03 6.81 3.76
CA GLU A 372 -34.06 5.38 3.46
C GLU A 372 -32.93 4.63 4.18
N LEU A 373 -31.70 5.14 4.08
CA LEU A 373 -30.50 4.54 4.68
C LEU A 373 -30.57 4.47 6.20
N LEU A 374 -31.12 5.50 6.85
CA LEU A 374 -31.32 5.52 8.30
C LEU A 374 -32.66 4.91 8.74
N ALA A 375 -33.47 4.41 7.79
CA ALA A 375 -34.81 3.89 8.04
C ALA A 375 -35.69 4.87 8.84
N ILE A 376 -35.63 6.16 8.51
CA ILE A 376 -36.44 7.23 9.12
C ILE A 376 -37.84 7.14 8.53
N HIS A 377 -38.83 6.87 9.38
CA HIS A 377 -40.23 6.83 8.96
C HIS A 377 -40.98 8.09 9.46
N PRO A 378 -41.74 8.81 8.62
CA PRO A 378 -42.37 10.08 9.00
C PRO A 378 -43.35 10.02 10.18
N PHE A 379 -43.88 8.83 10.48
CA PHE A 379 -44.95 8.63 11.46
C PHE A 379 -44.67 7.57 12.53
N PHE A 380 -43.57 6.81 12.40
CA PHE A 380 -43.29 5.68 13.29
C PHE A 380 -41.82 5.71 13.69
N ASP A 381 -41.55 5.51 14.97
CA ASP A 381 -40.18 5.29 15.44
C ASP A 381 -39.78 3.87 15.04
N THR A 382 -38.79 3.75 14.15
CA THR A 382 -38.21 2.45 13.80
C THR A 382 -37.33 1.96 14.96
N PRO A 383 -37.19 0.62 15.12
CA PRO A 383 -36.33 0.09 16.18
C PRO A 383 -34.89 0.57 16.00
N GLU A 384 -34.30 1.08 17.08
CA GLU A 384 -32.91 1.58 17.09
C GLU A 384 -31.94 0.49 16.59
N PRO A 385 -31.20 0.74 15.49
CA PRO A 385 -30.24 -0.22 14.96
C PRO A 385 -29.04 -0.40 15.89
N ASP A 386 -28.48 -1.62 15.92
CA ASP A 386 -27.31 -1.94 16.74
C ASP A 386 -26.03 -1.32 16.16
N VAL A 387 -25.29 -0.56 16.97
CA VAL A 387 -24.00 0.05 16.60
C VAL A 387 -22.89 -0.99 16.45
N GLU A 388 -23.10 -2.22 16.92
CA GLU A 388 -22.19 -3.34 16.67
C GLU A 388 -22.38 -3.95 15.27
N ASP A 389 -23.50 -3.67 14.57
CA ASP A 389 -23.73 -4.15 13.20
C ASP A 389 -22.78 -3.46 12.20
N PRO A 390 -21.88 -4.21 11.53
CA PRO A 390 -20.95 -3.65 10.57
C PRO A 390 -21.63 -2.92 9.40
N ALA A 391 -22.83 -3.35 9.00
CA ALA A 391 -23.56 -2.71 7.90
C ALA A 391 -24.09 -1.33 8.32
N TYR A 392 -24.66 -1.22 9.51
CA TYR A 392 -25.13 0.04 10.04
C TYR A 392 -23.99 1.04 10.28
N VAL A 393 -22.85 0.59 10.83
CA VAL A 393 -21.65 1.44 10.98
C VAL A 393 -21.19 2.03 9.65
N CYS A 394 -21.31 1.27 8.56
CA CYS A 394 -20.97 1.74 7.22
C CYS A 394 -21.89 2.87 6.73
N ILE A 395 -23.19 2.72 6.95
CA ILE A 395 -24.18 3.76 6.67
C ILE A 395 -23.84 5.03 7.46
N LEU A 396 -23.57 4.89 8.76
CA LEU A 396 -23.21 6.03 9.62
C LEU A 396 -21.92 6.72 9.16
N ILE A 397 -20.88 5.97 8.76
CA ILE A 397 -19.64 6.55 8.22
C ILE A 397 -19.94 7.35 6.95
N LEU A 398 -20.72 6.81 6.01
CA LEU A 398 -21.10 7.50 4.78
C LEU A 398 -21.86 8.80 5.09
N VAL A 399 -22.92 8.69 5.89
CA VAL A 399 -23.84 9.79 6.22
C VAL A 399 -23.13 10.88 7.01
N PHE A 400 -22.31 10.56 8.02
CA PHE A 400 -21.58 11.58 8.79
C PHE A 400 -20.50 12.28 7.96
N ASN A 401 -19.86 11.60 7.02
CA ASN A 401 -18.92 12.25 6.11
C ASN A 401 -19.61 13.19 5.14
N ALA A 402 -20.79 12.83 4.62
CA ALA A 402 -21.62 13.72 3.80
C ALA A 402 -22.16 14.93 4.59
N ALA A 403 -22.62 14.70 5.82
CA ALA A 403 -23.17 15.74 6.70
C ALA A 403 -22.16 16.82 7.09
N GLN A 404 -20.85 16.55 6.98
CA GLN A 404 -19.81 17.55 7.23
C GLN A 404 -19.93 18.76 6.27
N GLN A 405 -20.37 18.51 5.04
CA GLN A 405 -20.51 19.53 3.99
C GLN A 405 -21.98 19.92 3.73
N SER A 406 -22.96 19.13 4.21
CA SER A 406 -24.39 19.40 4.05
C SER A 406 -25.07 19.70 5.41
N PRO A 407 -25.32 20.97 5.76
CA PRO A 407 -25.98 21.33 7.03
C PRO A 407 -27.44 20.89 7.08
N THR A 408 -28.11 20.74 5.92
CA THR A 408 -29.49 20.25 5.82
C THR A 408 -29.62 18.82 6.35
N MET A 409 -28.60 17.99 6.12
CA MET A 409 -28.58 16.60 6.58
C MET A 409 -28.63 16.48 8.11
N LEU A 410 -28.01 17.44 8.82
CA LEU A 410 -28.01 17.46 10.29
C LEU A 410 -29.42 17.62 10.87
N GLN A 411 -30.35 18.20 10.12
CA GLN A 411 -31.74 18.38 10.55
C GLN A 411 -32.57 17.10 10.43
N LEU A 412 -32.09 16.11 9.66
CA LEU A 412 -32.76 14.82 9.47
C LEU A 412 -32.38 13.81 10.56
N PHE A 413 -31.35 14.08 11.38
CA PHE A 413 -30.86 13.12 12.35
C PHE A 413 -31.77 13.03 13.58
N GLU A 414 -32.24 11.81 13.84
CA GLU A 414 -32.95 11.47 15.07
C GLU A 414 -32.01 11.43 16.29
N GLU A 415 -32.59 11.43 17.49
CA GLU A 415 -31.83 11.47 18.76
C GLU A 415 -30.83 10.30 18.87
N HIS A 416 -31.24 9.10 18.46
CA HIS A 416 -30.39 7.91 18.48
C HIS A 416 -29.21 8.04 17.50
N THR A 417 -29.42 8.62 16.31
CA THR A 417 -28.37 8.88 15.32
C THR A 417 -27.30 9.85 15.88
N LEU A 418 -27.71 10.85 16.64
CA LEU A 418 -26.80 11.78 17.32
C LEU A 418 -26.02 11.13 18.48
N LYS A 419 -26.65 10.19 19.20
CA LYS A 419 -25.96 9.36 20.21
C LYS A 419 -24.90 8.47 19.54
N HIS A 420 -25.25 7.80 18.44
CA HIS A 420 -24.34 6.98 17.65
C HIS A 420 -23.20 7.79 17.07
N TYR A 421 -23.46 9.00 16.55
CA TYR A 421 -22.42 9.93 16.13
C TYR A 421 -21.43 10.21 17.26
N SER A 422 -21.92 10.54 18.45
CA SER A 422 -21.07 10.87 19.59
C SER A 422 -20.17 9.69 19.97
N TYR A 423 -20.73 8.47 20.01
CA TYR A 423 -19.98 7.25 20.27
C TYR A 423 -18.94 6.96 19.18
N LEU A 424 -19.31 6.97 17.90
CA LEU A 424 -18.40 6.66 16.79
C LEU A 424 -17.33 7.73 16.59
N ARG A 425 -17.62 8.99 16.90
CA ARG A 425 -16.65 10.09 16.86
C ARG A 425 -15.55 9.92 17.91
N ASP A 426 -15.91 9.40 19.07
CA ASP A 426 -14.98 9.16 20.17
C ASP A 426 -14.19 7.85 19.96
N THR A 427 -14.80 6.81 19.39
CA THR A 427 -14.15 5.51 19.12
C THR A 427 -13.35 5.45 17.81
N MET A 428 -13.80 6.14 16.75
CA MET A 428 -13.20 6.12 15.40
C MET A 428 -13.02 7.53 14.79
N PRO A 429 -12.20 8.38 15.42
CA PRO A 429 -12.06 9.80 15.05
C PRO A 429 -11.46 10.04 13.66
N THR A 430 -10.76 9.05 13.09
CA THR A 430 -10.16 9.13 11.75
C THR A 430 -11.17 8.87 10.63
N LEU A 431 -12.26 8.15 10.93
CA LEU A 431 -13.31 7.80 9.97
C LEU A 431 -14.51 8.73 10.07
N VAL A 432 -14.85 9.18 11.27
CA VAL A 432 -16.02 10.04 11.54
C VAL A 432 -15.57 11.49 11.77
N PRO A 433 -15.96 12.45 10.93
CA PRO A 433 -15.52 13.84 11.05
C PRO A 433 -16.24 14.59 12.18
N ALA A 434 -15.72 15.75 12.56
CA ALA A 434 -16.42 16.66 13.47
C ALA A 434 -17.54 17.42 12.74
N LEU A 435 -18.77 17.25 13.20
CA LEU A 435 -19.98 17.93 12.70
C LEU A 435 -20.29 19.19 13.51
N LYS A 436 -20.82 20.22 12.83
CA LYS A 436 -21.26 21.47 13.45
C LYS A 436 -22.68 21.33 14.00
N LEU A 437 -22.84 20.58 15.08
CA LEU A 437 -24.14 20.37 15.72
C LEU A 437 -24.59 21.64 16.48
N VAL A 438 -25.84 22.05 16.26
CA VAL A 438 -26.45 23.19 16.96
C VAL A 438 -26.50 22.88 18.46
N GLY A 439 -25.81 23.69 19.28
CA GLY A 439 -25.78 23.54 20.75
C GLY A 439 -24.57 22.82 21.32
N SER A 440 -23.65 22.30 20.49
CA SER A 440 -22.40 21.67 20.96
C SER A 440 -21.26 22.70 21.05
N SER A 441 -21.15 23.43 22.16
CA SER A 441 -19.92 24.12 22.53
C SER A 441 -18.92 23.12 23.14
N ARG A 442 -18.28 22.29 22.30
CA ARG A 442 -17.13 21.50 22.76
C ARG A 442 -15.85 22.36 22.76
N PRO A 443 -14.96 22.20 23.77
CA PRO A 443 -13.69 22.93 23.84
C PRO A 443 -12.83 22.61 22.62
N ALA A 444 -12.01 23.57 22.21
CA ALA A 444 -11.04 23.44 21.13
C ALA A 444 -10.24 22.12 21.21
N ASP A 445 -9.93 21.55 20.05
CA ASP A 445 -9.12 20.34 19.90
C ASP A 445 -7.87 20.37 20.81
N PRO A 446 -7.48 19.24 21.44
CA PRO A 446 -6.32 19.13 22.34
C PRO A 446 -4.95 19.27 21.64
N ALA A 447 -4.86 20.06 20.57
CA ALA A 447 -3.60 20.38 19.88
C ALA A 447 -2.55 21.01 20.82
N SER A 448 -2.98 21.57 21.96
CA SER A 448 -2.12 22.20 22.97
C SER A 448 -1.32 21.25 23.87
N LEU A 449 -1.54 19.92 23.81
CA LEU A 449 -0.74 18.95 24.58
C LEU A 449 0.63 18.64 23.94
N SER A 450 0.76 18.82 22.62
CA SER A 450 1.95 18.40 21.86
C SER A 450 3.26 19.09 22.28
N THR A 451 3.19 20.35 22.72
CA THR A 451 4.38 21.14 23.09
C THR A 451 4.88 20.85 24.51
N GLY A 452 4.01 20.37 25.40
CA GLY A 452 4.34 20.14 26.82
C GLY A 452 5.28 18.96 27.03
N SER A 453 5.04 17.84 26.35
CA SER A 453 5.87 16.63 26.47
C SER A 453 7.31 16.85 26.01
N ALA A 454 7.51 17.56 24.90
CA ALA A 454 8.83 17.85 24.35
C ALA A 454 9.66 18.75 25.29
N GLN A 455 9.02 19.78 25.85
CA GLN A 455 9.65 20.66 26.85
C GLN A 455 9.98 19.90 28.14
N TYR A 456 9.10 19.01 28.59
CA TYR A 456 9.35 18.15 29.75
C TYR A 456 10.56 17.23 29.52
N LEU A 457 10.64 16.58 28.35
CA LEU A 457 11.77 15.72 27.97
C LEU A 457 13.09 16.51 27.98
N SER A 458 13.12 17.68 27.36
CA SER A 458 14.32 18.53 27.34
C SER A 458 14.74 18.99 28.74
N ALA A 459 13.78 19.46 29.54
CA ALA A 459 14.04 19.93 30.90
C ALA A 459 14.57 18.80 31.80
N ILE A 460 14.05 17.57 31.65
CA ILE A 460 14.44 16.46 32.51
C ILE A 460 15.81 15.88 32.15
N LEU A 461 16.14 15.79 30.85
CA LEU A 461 17.48 15.39 30.39
C LEU A 461 18.54 16.38 30.86
N ALA A 462 18.29 17.69 30.70
CA ALA A 462 19.20 18.73 31.20
C ALA A 462 19.42 18.65 32.72
N ARG A 463 18.37 18.36 33.50
CA ARG A 463 18.47 18.18 34.95
C ARG A 463 19.38 17.01 35.35
N ILE A 464 19.36 15.91 34.60
CA ILE A 464 20.25 14.75 34.85
C ILE A 464 21.70 15.11 34.56
N GLU A 465 21.97 15.85 33.49
CA GLU A 465 23.31 16.30 33.13
C GLU A 465 23.90 17.25 34.19
N THR A 466 23.10 18.22 34.64
CA THR A 466 23.52 19.19 35.68
C THR A 466 23.52 18.64 37.10
N ALA A 467 23.26 17.34 37.29
CA ALA A 467 23.15 16.75 38.62
C ALA A 467 24.45 16.92 39.44
N PRO A 468 24.36 17.33 40.72
CA PRO A 468 25.52 17.72 41.53
C PRO A 468 26.41 16.55 41.96
N SER A 469 25.89 15.32 41.96
CA SER A 469 26.65 14.11 42.32
C SER A 469 26.20 12.90 41.50
N SER A 470 27.05 11.86 41.42
CA SER A 470 26.73 10.61 40.74
C SER A 470 25.56 9.85 41.39
N CYS A 471 25.38 9.98 42.71
CA CYS A 471 24.26 9.37 43.44
C CYS A 471 22.93 10.03 43.02
N VAL A 472 22.87 11.35 43.09
CA VAL A 472 21.68 12.13 42.67
C VAL A 472 21.38 11.90 41.18
N ARG A 473 22.42 11.83 40.34
CA ARG A 473 22.26 11.52 38.91
C ARG A 473 21.58 10.17 38.70
N ARG A 474 22.00 9.13 39.44
CA ARG A 474 21.40 7.79 39.35
C ARG A 474 19.94 7.79 39.79
N GLU A 475 19.63 8.41 40.93
CA GLU A 475 18.24 8.50 41.43
C GLU A 475 17.33 9.25 40.44
N LEU A 476 17.83 10.35 39.86
CA LEU A 476 17.11 11.07 38.81
C LEU A 476 16.89 10.18 37.58
N MET A 477 17.91 9.48 37.10
CA MET A 477 17.79 8.54 35.97
C MET A 477 16.75 7.45 36.24
N GLU A 478 16.70 6.89 37.44
CA GLU A 478 15.73 5.86 37.85
C GLU A 478 14.29 6.40 37.78
N ALA A 479 14.05 7.59 38.33
CA ALA A 479 12.75 8.25 38.28
C ALA A 479 12.35 8.60 36.83
N CYS A 480 13.28 9.18 36.07
CA CYS A 480 13.06 9.58 34.68
C CYS A 480 12.73 8.38 33.79
N ARG A 481 13.41 7.25 33.97
CA ARG A 481 13.12 6.01 33.24
C ARG A 481 11.65 5.62 33.38
N HIS A 482 11.11 5.67 34.60
CA HIS A 482 9.71 5.34 34.86
C HIS A 482 8.74 6.38 34.28
N ASP A 483 9.02 7.68 34.48
CA ASP A 483 8.17 8.77 34.01
C ASP A 483 8.09 8.81 32.48
N LEU A 484 9.24 8.70 31.79
CA LEU A 484 9.30 8.70 30.32
C LEU A 484 8.62 7.46 29.73
N SER A 485 8.80 6.28 30.33
CA SER A 485 8.12 5.06 29.89
C SER A 485 6.59 5.20 30.01
N ARG A 486 6.10 5.83 31.08
CA ARG A 486 4.67 6.09 31.27
C ARG A 486 4.17 7.15 30.30
N LEU A 487 4.89 8.27 30.15
CA LEU A 487 4.52 9.34 29.23
C LEU A 487 4.43 8.84 27.79
N ALA A 488 5.34 7.96 27.38
CA ALA A 488 5.34 7.33 26.06
C ALA A 488 4.08 6.52 25.74
N THR A 489 3.37 6.00 26.75
CA THR A 489 2.09 5.27 26.56
C THR A 489 0.88 6.19 26.44
N ILE A 490 1.01 7.44 26.90
CA ILE A 490 -0.08 8.42 26.96
C ILE A 490 0.01 9.38 25.77
N ASP A 491 1.23 9.80 25.44
CA ASP A 491 1.48 10.78 24.39
C ASP A 491 1.35 10.18 22.99
N ARG A 492 0.64 10.90 22.11
CA ARG A 492 0.47 10.54 20.70
C ARG A 492 1.46 11.26 19.78
N ALA A 493 2.10 12.34 20.25
CA ALA A 493 2.94 13.21 19.42
C ALA A 493 4.38 12.71 19.31
N ILE A 494 5.05 12.44 20.44
CA ILE A 494 6.47 12.04 20.48
C ILE A 494 6.75 10.72 21.22
N PRO A 495 5.95 9.65 21.05
CA PRO A 495 6.16 8.40 21.79
C PRO A 495 7.52 7.75 21.49
N GLY A 496 8.04 7.87 20.27
CA GLY A 496 9.33 7.30 19.86
C GLY A 496 10.51 7.90 20.62
N ALA A 497 10.59 9.24 20.68
CA ALA A 497 11.62 9.97 21.42
C ALA A 497 11.63 9.65 22.91
N LEU A 498 10.44 9.54 23.52
CA LEU A 498 10.28 9.19 24.93
C LEU A 498 10.73 7.74 25.21
N GLN A 499 10.33 6.78 24.36
CA GLN A 499 10.75 5.38 24.46
C GLN A 499 12.26 5.23 24.28
N PHE A 500 12.83 5.92 23.28
CA PHE A 500 14.27 5.91 23.02
C PHE A 500 15.06 6.43 24.23
N SER A 501 14.66 7.59 24.76
CA SER A 501 15.32 8.19 25.93
C SER A 501 15.21 7.31 27.17
N ALA A 502 14.03 6.73 27.42
CA ALA A 502 13.82 5.80 28.53
C ALA A 502 14.68 4.54 28.39
N LEU A 503 14.78 3.98 27.18
CA LEU A 503 15.61 2.81 26.88
C LEU A 503 17.10 3.12 27.05
N TYR A 504 17.58 4.27 26.55
CA TYR A 504 18.97 4.69 26.71
C TYR A 504 19.34 4.89 28.18
N ILE A 505 18.50 5.57 28.96
CA ILE A 505 18.68 5.74 30.41
C ILE A 505 18.71 4.37 31.12
N SER A 506 17.79 3.48 30.77
CA SER A 506 17.74 2.10 31.29
C SER A 506 19.04 1.34 31.02
N SER A 507 19.60 1.46 29.80
CA SER A 507 20.87 0.84 29.44
C SER A 507 22.06 1.43 30.20
N GLN A 508 22.09 2.74 30.40
CA GLN A 508 23.12 3.39 31.20
C GLN A 508 23.07 2.94 32.66
N LEU A 509 21.87 2.88 33.27
CA LEU A 509 21.69 2.36 34.63
C LEU A 509 22.18 0.91 34.76
N LEU A 510 21.80 0.05 33.82
CA LEU A 510 22.25 -1.35 33.79
C LEU A 510 23.78 -1.47 33.65
N MET A 511 24.41 -0.65 32.80
CA MET A 511 25.86 -0.58 32.67
C MET A 511 26.52 -0.16 33.99
N ILE A 512 25.97 0.86 34.66
CA ILE A 512 26.45 1.36 35.94
C ILE A 512 26.37 0.26 37.02
N ASP A 513 25.26 -0.46 37.07
CA ASP A 513 25.05 -1.56 38.03
C ASP A 513 26.06 -2.68 37.80
N ILE A 514 26.27 -3.09 36.54
CA ILE A 514 27.27 -4.10 36.21
C ILE A 514 28.67 -3.62 36.62
N LEU A 515 29.08 -2.42 36.20
CA LEU A 515 30.44 -1.93 36.45
C LEU A 515 30.74 -1.72 37.94
N SER A 516 29.76 -1.24 38.71
CA SER A 516 29.88 -1.09 40.18
C SER A 516 30.06 -2.43 40.89
N ASN A 517 29.45 -3.48 40.36
CA ASN A 517 29.54 -4.83 40.88
C ASN A 517 30.79 -5.51 40.33
N LYS A 518 31.97 -5.32 40.96
CA LYS A 518 33.31 -5.77 40.49
C LYS A 518 33.44 -7.24 40.04
N LEU A 519 32.41 -8.06 40.24
CA LEU A 519 32.29 -9.47 39.85
C LEU A 519 32.45 -9.71 38.33
N TRP A 520 32.14 -8.75 37.45
CA TRP A 520 32.35 -8.89 36.00
C TRP A 520 33.83 -9.03 35.60
N SER A 521 34.74 -8.48 36.41
CA SER A 521 36.18 -8.42 36.10
C SER A 521 36.94 -9.72 36.39
N ASN A 522 36.41 -10.61 37.25
CA ASN A 522 37.02 -11.90 37.57
C ASN A 522 35.93 -12.99 37.71
N PRO A 523 35.34 -13.45 36.61
CA PRO A 523 34.23 -14.39 36.68
C PRO A 523 34.65 -15.81 37.09
N SER A 524 35.93 -16.15 36.92
CA SER A 524 36.51 -17.44 37.30
C SER A 524 36.52 -17.72 38.81
N ALA A 525 36.33 -16.69 39.65
CA ALA A 525 36.26 -16.80 41.11
C ALA A 525 34.81 -16.93 41.65
N LEU A 526 33.79 -16.95 40.78
CA LEU A 526 32.38 -16.93 41.17
C LEU A 526 31.78 -18.33 41.38
N ALA A 527 30.87 -18.44 42.35
CA ALA A 527 29.92 -19.55 42.39
C ALA A 527 28.98 -19.48 41.16
N SER A 528 28.59 -20.63 40.60
CA SER A 528 27.85 -20.75 39.34
C SER A 528 26.59 -19.88 39.25
N GLN A 529 25.90 -19.64 40.36
CA GLN A 529 24.68 -18.82 40.42
C GLN A 529 24.95 -17.32 40.21
N GLN A 530 25.99 -16.75 40.81
CA GLN A 530 26.30 -15.32 40.69
C GLN A 530 26.90 -14.97 39.32
N GLY A 531 27.66 -15.91 38.72
CA GLY A 531 28.14 -15.78 37.35
C GLY A 531 27.02 -15.70 36.32
N ASN A 532 25.92 -16.44 36.53
CA ASN A 532 24.76 -16.42 35.64
C ASN A 532 24.00 -15.08 35.67
N VAL A 533 23.94 -14.40 36.83
CA VAL A 533 23.28 -13.09 36.93
C VAL A 533 24.00 -12.05 36.08
N VAL A 534 25.32 -11.93 36.24
CA VAL A 534 26.13 -10.97 35.45
C VAL A 534 26.04 -11.27 33.95
N LYS A 535 26.07 -12.55 33.57
CA LYS A 535 25.87 -12.97 32.18
C LYS A 535 24.53 -12.49 31.62
N ASN A 536 23.44 -12.70 32.37
CA ASN A 536 22.11 -12.28 31.95
C ASN A 536 22.00 -10.75 31.83
N CYS A 537 22.61 -10.01 32.76
CA CYS A 537 22.67 -8.54 32.68
C CYS A 537 23.43 -8.06 31.44
N ILE A 538 24.56 -8.70 31.09
CA ILE A 538 25.32 -8.37 29.87
C ILE A 538 24.49 -8.71 28.62
N SER A 539 23.82 -9.87 28.57
CA SER A 539 22.94 -10.23 27.46
C SER A 539 21.78 -9.23 27.30
N GLN A 540 21.18 -8.81 28.40
CA GLN A 540 20.11 -7.80 28.41
C GLN A 540 20.63 -6.44 27.91
N LEU A 541 21.82 -6.03 28.34
CA LEU A 541 22.45 -4.78 27.89
C LEU A 541 22.70 -4.78 26.38
N LEU A 542 23.20 -5.89 25.83
CA LEU A 542 23.41 -6.04 24.39
C LEU A 542 22.08 -6.01 23.63
N SER A 543 21.05 -6.71 24.12
CA SER A 543 19.70 -6.63 23.54
C SER A 543 19.17 -5.20 23.51
N GLN A 544 19.37 -4.41 24.58
CA GLN A 544 18.96 -3.00 24.58
C GLN A 544 19.76 -2.15 23.60
N CYS A 545 21.07 -2.39 23.43
CA CYS A 545 21.88 -1.71 22.41
C CYS A 545 21.36 -1.99 20.99
N LEU A 546 21.01 -3.24 20.69
CA LEU A 546 20.45 -3.62 19.40
C LEU A 546 19.06 -2.98 19.18
N LYS A 547 18.23 -2.90 20.23
CA LYS A 547 16.96 -2.15 20.17
C LYS A 547 17.18 -0.66 19.86
N LEU A 548 18.12 -0.01 20.56
CA LEU A 548 18.45 1.40 20.32
C LEU A 548 18.93 1.65 18.88
N GLN A 549 19.65 0.71 18.29
CA GLN A 549 20.21 0.85 16.95
C GLN A 549 19.20 0.53 15.82
N HIS A 550 18.34 -0.47 16.00
CA HIS A 550 17.54 -1.05 14.91
C HIS A 550 16.02 -0.87 15.04
N LEU A 551 15.48 -0.52 16.22
CA LEU A 551 14.04 -0.26 16.40
C LEU A 551 13.66 1.21 16.28
N TYR A 552 14.61 2.12 16.06
CA TYR A 552 14.34 3.54 16.00
C TYR A 552 14.79 4.13 14.67
N VAL A 553 13.95 5.03 14.14
CA VAL A 553 14.14 5.75 12.89
C VAL A 553 14.14 7.25 13.19
N GLY A 554 14.83 8.04 12.37
CA GLY A 554 14.94 9.50 12.58
C GLY A 554 16.00 9.88 13.62
N LEU A 555 16.93 8.95 13.91
CA LEU A 555 18.13 9.26 14.70
C LEU A 555 19.01 10.22 13.89
N ASN A 556 19.35 11.36 14.50
CA ASN A 556 20.31 12.27 13.89
C ASN A 556 21.75 11.70 14.02
N THR A 557 22.71 12.41 13.46
CA THR A 557 24.12 11.98 13.45
C THR A 557 24.68 11.83 14.87
N GLU A 558 24.31 12.73 15.78
CA GLU A 558 24.70 12.70 17.19
C GLU A 558 24.09 11.50 17.94
N ASP A 559 22.78 11.27 17.79
CA ASP A 559 22.05 10.17 18.43
C ASP A 559 22.65 8.81 18.05
N LEU A 560 22.87 8.61 16.74
CA LEU A 560 23.45 7.38 16.23
C LEU A 560 24.91 7.22 16.70
N SER A 561 25.67 8.32 16.81
CA SER A 561 27.02 8.31 17.37
C SER A 561 27.01 7.88 18.84
N CYS A 562 26.05 8.35 19.64
CA CYS A 562 25.89 7.99 21.05
C CYS A 562 25.55 6.51 21.20
N VAL A 563 24.66 5.97 20.35
CA VAL A 563 24.30 4.55 20.34
C VAL A 563 25.48 3.67 19.92
N LYS A 564 26.21 4.02 18.86
CA LYS A 564 27.39 3.27 18.38
C LYS A 564 28.49 3.20 19.45
N GLN A 565 28.82 4.34 20.07
CA GLN A 565 29.82 4.41 21.14
C GLN A 565 29.39 3.61 22.38
N PHE A 566 28.11 3.70 22.77
CA PHE A 566 27.59 2.93 23.88
C PHE A 566 27.62 1.42 23.62
N LYS A 567 27.25 0.99 22.42
CA LYS A 567 27.35 -0.42 21.98
C LYS A 567 28.80 -0.90 22.03
N LEU A 568 29.76 -0.09 21.59
CA LEU A 568 31.19 -0.41 21.65
C LEU A 568 31.64 -0.71 23.08
N LYS A 569 31.18 0.08 24.05
CA LYS A 569 31.45 -0.13 25.48
C LYS A 569 30.80 -1.41 26.00
N ALA A 570 29.57 -1.73 25.59
CA ALA A 570 28.90 -2.98 25.95
C ALA A 570 29.60 -4.22 25.38
N LEU A 571 30.07 -4.16 24.12
CA LEU A 571 30.86 -5.22 23.49
C LEU A 571 32.21 -5.41 24.18
N ALA A 572 32.89 -4.32 24.55
CA ALA A 572 34.13 -4.38 25.32
C ALA A 572 33.92 -5.10 26.66
N LEU A 573 32.83 -4.79 27.38
CA LEU A 573 32.46 -5.45 28.63
C LEU A 573 32.20 -6.96 28.41
N GLN A 574 31.45 -7.33 27.37
CA GLN A 574 31.20 -8.73 27.03
C GLN A 574 32.50 -9.48 26.70
N LEU A 575 33.39 -8.88 25.90
CA LEU A 575 34.65 -9.50 25.51
C LEU A 575 35.54 -9.77 26.73
N VAL A 576 35.67 -8.80 27.63
CA VAL A 576 36.43 -8.97 28.89
C VAL A 576 35.83 -10.07 29.76
N TYR A 577 34.50 -10.09 29.90
CA TYR A 577 33.79 -11.13 30.67
C TYR A 577 34.02 -12.54 30.09
N ILE A 578 33.90 -12.72 28.78
CA ILE A 578 34.09 -14.02 28.13
C ILE A 578 35.55 -14.47 28.19
N VAL A 579 36.51 -13.60 27.87
CA VAL A 579 37.95 -13.95 27.86
C VAL A 579 38.47 -14.31 29.26
N ARG A 580 37.96 -13.66 30.32
CA ARG A 580 38.41 -13.91 31.71
C ARG A 580 37.58 -14.97 32.44
N GLY A 581 36.34 -15.17 32.02
CA GLY A 581 35.35 -15.96 32.74
C GLY A 581 34.97 -17.28 32.09
N SER A 582 35.35 -17.50 30.83
CA SER A 582 34.86 -18.64 30.06
C SER A 582 35.95 -19.38 29.31
N ASN A 583 35.77 -20.69 29.15
CA ASN A 583 36.61 -21.54 28.30
C ASN A 583 36.15 -21.51 26.82
N PHE A 584 35.16 -20.68 26.47
CA PHE A 584 34.72 -20.53 25.08
C PHE A 584 35.73 -19.73 24.26
N SER A 585 35.84 -20.06 22.97
CA SER A 585 36.61 -19.26 22.03
C SER A 585 36.00 -17.86 21.91
N ALA A 586 36.82 -16.85 22.19
CA ALA A 586 36.45 -15.45 22.05
C ALA A 586 36.88 -14.84 20.71
N LEU A 587 37.39 -15.66 19.77
CA LEU A 587 37.97 -15.15 18.52
C LEU A 587 36.94 -14.38 17.68
N ALA A 588 35.79 -14.99 17.36
CA ALA A 588 34.75 -14.34 16.56
C ALA A 588 34.17 -13.08 17.23
N LEU A 589 34.03 -13.11 18.56
CA LEU A 589 33.60 -11.93 19.33
C LEU A 589 34.64 -10.80 19.28
N CYS A 590 35.93 -11.15 19.30
CA CYS A 590 37.03 -10.19 19.21
C CYS A 590 37.13 -9.60 17.80
N GLU A 591 37.03 -10.41 16.75
CA GLU A 591 37.02 -9.95 15.36
C GLU A 591 35.87 -8.96 15.12
N HIS A 592 34.66 -9.30 15.56
CA HIS A 592 33.50 -8.43 15.45
C HIS A 592 33.61 -7.15 16.29
N PHE A 593 34.19 -7.24 17.48
CA PHE A 593 34.49 -6.05 18.28
C PHE A 593 35.43 -5.11 17.53
N LEU A 594 36.52 -5.62 16.93
CA LEU A 594 37.48 -4.81 16.17
C LEU A 594 36.86 -4.21 14.90
N GLU A 595 36.04 -4.97 14.17
CA GLU A 595 35.27 -4.46 13.02
C GLU A 595 34.33 -3.32 13.46
N THR A 596 33.65 -3.48 14.60
CA THR A 596 32.79 -2.44 15.17
C THR A 596 33.59 -1.20 15.61
N VAL A 597 34.82 -1.37 16.11
CA VAL A 597 35.74 -0.25 16.43
C VAL A 597 36.04 0.54 15.16
N GLU A 598 36.45 -0.13 14.08
CA GLU A 598 36.79 0.50 12.80
C GLU A 598 35.59 1.24 12.20
N ASP A 599 34.42 0.60 12.18
CA ASP A 599 33.18 1.20 11.68
C ASP A 599 32.74 2.41 12.50
N THR A 600 32.89 2.34 13.83
CA THR A 600 32.59 3.48 14.71
C THR A 600 33.57 4.62 14.49
N GLN A 601 34.87 4.32 14.36
CA GLN A 601 35.89 5.33 14.09
C GLN A 601 35.67 6.02 12.73
N ARG A 602 35.35 5.25 11.69
CA ARG A 602 35.00 5.77 10.36
C ARG A 602 33.80 6.70 10.44
N TYR A 603 32.70 6.23 11.05
CA TYR A 603 31.46 7.00 11.17
C TYR A 603 31.67 8.33 11.91
N LEU A 604 32.40 8.32 13.04
CA LEU A 604 32.71 9.53 13.81
C LEU A 604 33.57 10.52 13.00
N SER A 605 34.52 10.01 12.21
CA SER A 605 35.38 10.85 11.37
C SER A 605 34.63 11.49 10.19
N GLU A 606 33.72 10.75 9.56
CA GLU A 606 32.91 11.24 8.42
C GLU A 606 31.92 12.33 8.82
N HIS A 607 31.42 12.28 10.06
CA HIS A 607 30.41 13.21 10.58
C HIS A 607 30.99 14.26 11.55
N GLU A 608 32.32 14.32 11.68
CA GLU A 608 33.06 15.26 12.53
C GLU A 608 32.61 15.28 14.02
N VAL A 609 32.13 14.15 14.52
CA VAL A 609 31.66 14.02 15.91
C VAL A 609 32.81 13.63 16.84
N GLN A 610 32.95 14.34 17.96
CA GLN A 610 33.99 14.06 18.94
C GLN A 610 33.70 12.76 19.72
N PRO A 611 34.67 11.83 19.80
CA PRO A 611 34.51 10.62 20.59
C PRO A 611 34.46 10.93 22.09
N GLU A 612 33.63 10.19 22.84
CA GLU A 612 33.59 10.29 24.29
C GLU A 612 34.91 9.82 24.94
N ALA A 613 35.11 10.15 26.22
CA ALA A 613 36.35 9.85 26.93
C ALA A 613 36.76 8.38 26.88
N PHE A 614 35.80 7.45 26.99
CA PHE A 614 36.06 6.01 26.87
C PHE A 614 36.48 5.63 25.44
N THR A 615 35.69 6.03 24.44
CA THR A 615 35.94 5.72 23.01
C THR A 615 37.25 6.33 22.52
N SER A 616 37.58 7.56 22.91
CA SER A 616 38.85 8.22 22.58
C SER A 616 40.04 7.45 23.16
N SER A 617 39.95 7.05 24.43
CA SER A 617 40.99 6.24 25.08
C SER A 617 41.12 4.86 24.43
N LEU A 618 39.99 4.27 24.04
CA LEU A 618 39.94 2.97 23.36
C LEU A 618 40.67 3.01 22.01
N PHE A 619 40.38 4.00 21.16
CA PHE A 619 41.07 4.14 19.86
C PHE A 619 42.57 4.32 20.03
N LYS A 620 42.98 5.12 21.01
CA LYS A 620 44.39 5.35 21.31
C LYS A 620 45.11 4.07 21.74
N GLU A 621 44.55 3.34 22.70
CA GLU A 621 45.19 2.13 23.22
C GLU A 621 45.18 0.97 22.22
N LEU A 622 44.09 0.79 21.45
CA LEU A 622 44.05 -0.21 20.38
C LEU A 622 45.01 0.10 19.23
N GLY A 623 45.22 1.37 18.90
CA GLY A 623 46.19 1.78 17.88
C GLY A 623 47.66 1.48 18.27
N LEU A 624 47.93 1.27 19.56
CA LEU A 624 49.26 0.91 20.08
C LEU A 624 49.45 -0.62 20.22
N LEU A 625 48.41 -1.42 19.99
CA LEU A 625 48.47 -2.86 20.19
C LEU A 625 49.07 -3.59 18.98
N GLU A 626 50.13 -4.36 19.20
CA GLU A 626 50.76 -5.18 18.16
C GLU A 626 50.03 -6.51 17.90
N ASP A 627 49.35 -7.08 18.91
CA ASP A 627 48.65 -8.38 18.84
C ASP A 627 47.15 -8.20 19.08
N THR A 628 46.34 -8.36 18.03
CA THR A 628 44.88 -8.20 18.06
C THR A 628 44.13 -9.44 18.54
N LYS A 629 44.81 -10.44 19.13
CA LYS A 629 44.16 -11.60 19.73
C LYS A 629 43.25 -11.22 20.92
N PRO A 630 42.26 -12.06 21.26
CA PRO A 630 41.31 -11.76 22.34
C PRO A 630 41.95 -11.47 23.71
N GLY A 631 43.04 -12.16 24.05
CA GLY A 631 43.73 -12.00 25.33
C GLY A 631 44.37 -10.61 25.52
N PRO A 632 45.29 -10.19 24.62
CA PRO A 632 45.84 -8.82 24.61
C PRO A 632 44.76 -7.73 24.59
N VAL A 633 43.76 -7.85 23.70
CA VAL A 633 42.66 -6.89 23.58
C VAL A 633 41.91 -6.77 24.91
N ALA A 634 41.49 -7.89 25.51
CA ALA A 634 40.79 -7.86 26.80
C ALA A 634 41.63 -7.26 27.95
N ARG A 635 42.97 -7.45 27.95
CA ARG A 635 43.86 -6.84 28.94
C ARG A 635 43.93 -5.31 28.81
N CYS A 636 43.86 -4.80 27.59
CA CYS A 636 43.79 -3.37 27.29
C CYS A 636 42.44 -2.77 27.70
N LEU A 637 41.34 -3.47 27.45
CA LEU A 637 39.98 -2.99 27.75
C LEU A 637 39.67 -2.90 29.25
N LEU A 638 40.21 -3.82 30.05
CA LEU A 638 39.91 -3.93 31.48
C LEU A 638 40.14 -2.62 32.27
N PRO A 639 41.32 -1.97 32.24
CA PRO A 639 41.55 -0.72 32.96
C PRO A 639 40.64 0.42 32.46
N LEU A 640 40.35 0.47 31.15
CA LEU A 640 39.46 1.47 30.57
C LEU A 640 38.03 1.35 31.11
N LEU A 641 37.51 0.12 31.21
CA LEU A 641 36.17 -0.14 31.76
C LEU A 641 36.08 0.16 33.26
N GLN A 642 37.15 -0.10 34.03
CA GLN A 642 37.19 0.13 35.48
C GLN A 642 37.13 1.61 35.88
N VAL A 643 37.66 2.50 35.05
CA VAL A 643 37.67 3.96 35.30
C VAL A 643 36.55 4.66 34.52
N SER A 644 35.74 3.92 33.76
CA SER A 644 34.76 4.52 32.86
C SER A 644 33.63 5.23 33.61
N THR A 645 33.27 6.41 33.12
CA THR A 645 32.10 7.17 33.57
C THR A 645 30.89 6.89 32.67
N PRO A 646 29.66 7.17 33.11
CA PRO A 646 28.48 7.14 32.24
C PRO A 646 28.66 8.09 31.05
N ALA A 647 28.15 7.69 29.89
CA ALA A 647 28.17 8.54 28.70
C ALA A 647 27.21 9.74 28.90
N PRO A 648 27.41 10.85 28.18
CA PRO A 648 26.40 11.90 28.06
C PRO A 648 25.07 11.33 27.58
N LEU A 649 23.97 11.95 27.99
CA LEU A 649 22.67 11.57 27.46
C LEU A 649 22.51 12.15 26.05
N PRO A 650 21.77 11.48 25.14
CA PRO A 650 21.44 12.05 23.85
C PRO A 650 20.58 13.30 24.05
N HIS A 651 20.81 14.31 23.19
CA HIS A 651 20.00 15.52 23.17
C HIS A 651 18.55 15.22 22.78
N THR A 652 17.64 16.15 23.07
CA THR A 652 16.23 15.97 22.74
C THR A 652 16.02 16.01 21.23
N ASN A 653 15.66 14.85 20.66
CA ASN A 653 15.24 14.73 19.27
C ASN A 653 13.78 14.23 19.21
N ILE A 654 12.87 15.09 18.73
CA ILE A 654 11.44 14.80 18.62
C ILE A 654 11.06 14.04 17.34
N GLU A 655 11.98 13.93 16.39
CA GLU A 655 11.75 13.24 15.11
C GLU A 655 11.88 11.72 15.23
N ILE A 656 12.43 11.23 16.34
CA ILE A 656 12.62 9.80 16.60
C ILE A 656 11.27 9.07 16.62
N ARG A 657 11.15 8.07 15.77
CA ARG A 657 9.99 7.17 15.67
C ARG A 657 10.42 5.74 15.98
N SER A 658 9.56 4.98 16.65
CA SER A 658 9.81 3.56 16.90
C SER A 658 9.18 2.68 15.81
N SER A 659 9.93 1.67 15.41
CA SER A 659 9.46 0.56 14.60
C SER A 659 8.49 -0.28 15.41
N MET A 660 7.29 -0.50 14.87
CA MET A 660 6.23 -1.24 15.55
C MET A 660 5.38 -2.01 14.54
N ALA A 661 4.79 -3.11 15.00
CA ALA A 661 3.77 -3.83 14.26
C ALA A 661 2.46 -3.88 15.04
N VAL A 662 1.33 -3.82 14.33
CA VAL A 662 -0.01 -4.00 14.89
C VAL A 662 -0.71 -5.10 14.12
N ILE A 663 -0.90 -6.25 14.78
CA ILE A 663 -1.61 -7.39 14.22
C ILE A 663 -3.11 -7.13 14.40
N SER A 664 -3.84 -7.05 13.29
CA SER A 664 -5.30 -6.94 13.26
C SER A 664 -5.94 -8.33 13.23
N GLU A 665 -5.35 -9.25 12.45
CA GLU A 665 -5.70 -10.66 12.44
C GLU A 665 -4.45 -11.54 12.58
N PRO A 666 -4.50 -12.64 13.34
CA PRO A 666 -5.63 -13.11 14.15
C PRO A 666 -6.00 -12.12 15.27
N THR A 667 -7.26 -12.08 15.69
CA THR A 667 -7.76 -11.15 16.72
C THR A 667 -7.37 -11.56 18.14
N GLY A 668 -6.92 -12.81 18.31
CA GLY A 668 -6.62 -13.39 19.62
C GLY A 668 -7.82 -14.02 20.32
N ASP A 669 -8.92 -14.27 19.59
CA ASP A 669 -10.07 -15.01 20.11
C ASP A 669 -9.67 -16.45 20.48
N LEU A 670 -9.97 -16.84 21.72
CA LEU A 670 -9.67 -18.14 22.29
C LEU A 670 -10.93 -19.01 22.44
N GLU A 671 -12.10 -18.55 22.02
CA GLU A 671 -13.33 -19.32 22.10
C GLU A 671 -13.35 -20.47 21.08
N THR A 672 -12.83 -20.21 19.87
CA THR A 672 -12.84 -21.18 18.78
C THR A 672 -11.46 -21.75 18.50
N ALA A 673 -11.30 -23.06 18.75
CA ALA A 673 -10.06 -23.76 18.42
C ALA A 673 -9.96 -24.10 16.93
N LEU A 674 -8.87 -23.68 16.28
CA LEU A 674 -8.54 -24.07 14.91
C LEU A 674 -8.11 -25.54 14.87
N LYS A 675 -8.91 -26.37 14.18
CA LYS A 675 -8.69 -27.83 14.10
C LYS A 675 -8.00 -28.18 12.80
N PHE A 676 -6.91 -28.95 12.87
CA PHE A 676 -6.23 -29.47 11.67
C PHE A 676 -5.76 -30.91 11.88
N THR A 677 -5.49 -31.62 10.80
CA THR A 677 -4.92 -32.97 10.87
C THR A 677 -3.41 -32.88 11.06
N ALA A 678 -2.88 -33.50 12.10
CA ALA A 678 -1.44 -33.47 12.37
C ALA A 678 -0.62 -34.06 11.22
N GLY A 679 0.52 -33.44 10.93
CA GLY A 679 1.34 -33.74 9.75
C GLY A 679 0.90 -33.01 8.48
N LEU A 680 -0.27 -32.35 8.49
CA LEU A 680 -0.65 -31.35 7.48
C LEU A 680 -0.38 -29.94 8.00
N VAL A 681 -0.43 -28.98 7.08
CA VAL A 681 -0.22 -27.57 7.37
C VAL A 681 -1.56 -26.90 7.68
N LEU A 682 -1.62 -26.16 8.78
CA LEU A 682 -2.71 -25.24 9.10
C LEU A 682 -2.31 -23.84 8.64
N GLY A 683 -3.11 -23.24 7.76
CA GLY A 683 -2.98 -21.82 7.43
C GLY A 683 -3.69 -20.96 8.46
N VAL A 684 -2.99 -20.02 9.08
CA VAL A 684 -3.56 -18.96 9.92
C VAL A 684 -3.40 -17.64 9.19
N HIS A 685 -4.51 -16.99 8.83
CA HIS A 685 -4.45 -15.68 8.19
C HIS A 685 -3.87 -14.65 9.14
N CYS A 686 -2.98 -13.82 8.61
CA CYS A 686 -2.35 -12.73 9.34
C CYS A 686 -2.41 -11.44 8.53
N ASP A 687 -3.08 -10.46 9.13
CA ASP A 687 -3.14 -9.08 8.65
C ASP A 687 -2.50 -8.18 9.69
N ALA A 688 -1.40 -7.53 9.32
CA ALA A 688 -0.65 -6.67 10.21
C ALA A 688 -0.20 -5.38 9.53
N LEU A 689 -0.30 -4.27 10.27
CA LEU A 689 0.29 -2.99 9.88
C LEU A 689 1.69 -2.85 10.48
N LEU A 690 2.63 -2.49 9.63
CA LEU A 690 4.04 -2.30 9.95
C LEU A 690 4.35 -0.80 9.86
N HIS A 691 4.87 -0.24 10.94
CA HIS A 691 5.17 1.17 11.05
C HIS A 691 6.67 1.39 11.21
N ASN A 692 7.24 2.33 10.45
CA ASN A 692 8.63 2.77 10.54
C ASN A 692 9.66 1.63 10.42
N ILE A 693 9.51 0.72 9.46
CA ILE A 693 10.48 -0.37 9.22
C ILE A 693 11.50 0.08 8.16
N GLN A 694 12.78 0.20 8.55
CA GLN A 694 13.87 0.61 7.65
C GLN A 694 14.24 -0.47 6.63
N ASP A 695 14.50 -1.69 7.11
CA ASP A 695 14.88 -2.82 6.28
C ASP A 695 13.87 -3.96 6.44
N ILE A 696 12.98 -4.07 5.46
CA ILE A 696 11.93 -5.09 5.43
C ILE A 696 12.49 -6.52 5.31
N SER A 697 13.73 -6.68 4.83
CA SER A 697 14.35 -8.01 4.68
C SER A 697 14.67 -8.66 6.03
N THR A 698 14.75 -7.87 7.09
CA THR A 698 14.94 -8.34 8.47
C THR A 698 13.64 -8.82 9.13
N LEU A 699 12.48 -8.54 8.56
CA LEU A 699 11.18 -8.90 9.13
C LEU A 699 11.00 -10.42 9.21
N ARG A 700 10.54 -10.90 10.38
CA ARG A 700 10.18 -12.29 10.64
C ARG A 700 8.82 -12.38 11.32
N ILE A 701 8.10 -13.45 10.99
CA ILE A 701 6.92 -13.90 11.73
C ILE A 701 7.40 -14.89 12.78
N LYS A 702 7.27 -14.51 14.05
CA LYS A 702 7.71 -15.30 15.19
C LYS A 702 6.53 -16.09 15.74
N VAL A 703 6.62 -17.41 15.63
CA VAL A 703 5.61 -18.36 16.09
C VAL A 703 6.19 -19.16 17.25
N LYS A 704 5.58 -19.07 18.43
CA LYS A 704 5.96 -19.84 19.61
C LYS A 704 4.92 -20.91 19.91
N TYR A 705 5.37 -22.16 19.93
CA TYR A 705 4.56 -23.34 20.15
C TYR A 705 4.43 -23.68 21.65
N PRO A 706 3.45 -24.55 22.02
CA PRO A 706 3.22 -24.94 23.41
C PRO A 706 4.43 -25.62 24.08
N ASP A 707 5.27 -26.29 23.28
CA ASP A 707 6.51 -26.95 23.73
C ASP A 707 7.68 -25.98 23.95
N GLN A 708 7.42 -24.67 23.90
CA GLN A 708 8.38 -23.57 23.98
C GLN A 708 9.32 -23.43 22.78
N GLN A 709 9.17 -24.25 21.72
CA GLN A 709 9.90 -24.03 20.48
C GLN A 709 9.40 -22.77 19.79
N THR A 710 10.33 -21.99 19.24
CA THR A 710 10.04 -20.76 18.53
C THR A 710 10.57 -20.87 17.10
N HIS A 711 9.69 -20.66 16.11
CA HIS A 711 10.05 -20.61 14.71
C HIS A 711 9.99 -19.16 14.21
N LEU A 712 10.99 -18.77 13.42
CA LEU A 712 11.03 -17.49 12.72
C LEU A 712 10.81 -17.76 11.23
N LEU A 713 9.66 -17.33 10.73
CA LEU A 713 9.28 -17.51 9.33
C LEU A 713 9.56 -16.22 8.56
N VAL A 714 10.04 -16.35 7.32
CA VAL A 714 10.24 -15.21 6.42
C VAL A 714 8.93 -14.97 5.67
N PRO A 715 8.33 -13.77 5.75
CA PRO A 715 7.14 -13.45 4.96
C PRO A 715 7.49 -13.44 3.46
N ARG A 716 6.53 -13.81 2.61
CA ARG A 716 6.73 -13.74 1.15
C ARG A 716 6.79 -12.27 0.72
N PRO A 717 7.68 -11.88 -0.21
CA PRO A 717 7.74 -10.51 -0.70
C PRO A 717 6.44 -10.01 -1.33
N THR A 718 5.66 -10.91 -1.95
CA THR A 718 4.34 -10.63 -2.54
C THR A 718 3.27 -10.25 -1.52
N ASP A 719 3.45 -10.70 -0.27
CA ASP A 719 2.48 -10.54 0.82
C ASP A 719 2.67 -9.18 1.53
N LEU A 720 3.73 -8.45 1.18
CA LEU A 720 4.10 -7.15 1.73
C LEU A 720 3.67 -6.04 0.77
N ARG A 721 2.68 -5.24 1.20
CA ARG A 721 2.17 -4.11 0.44
C ARG A 721 2.71 -2.78 0.98
N PRO A 722 3.38 -1.96 0.15
CA PRO A 722 3.81 -0.64 0.59
C PRO A 722 2.60 0.29 0.76
N LEU A 723 2.54 1.02 1.88
CA LEU A 723 1.53 2.05 2.12
C LEU A 723 2.13 3.45 1.95
N GLU A 724 3.20 3.72 2.69
CA GLU A 724 3.97 4.96 2.68
C GLU A 724 5.47 4.61 2.82
N PRO A 725 6.40 5.56 2.63
CA PRO A 725 7.80 5.32 2.95
C PRO A 725 7.94 4.77 4.39
N LEU A 726 8.58 3.61 4.53
CA LEU A 726 8.78 2.85 5.78
C LEU A 726 7.52 2.19 6.39
N ASN A 727 6.33 2.42 5.84
CA ASN A 727 5.08 1.82 6.32
C ASN A 727 4.57 0.78 5.33
N HIS A 728 4.29 -0.42 5.84
CA HIS A 728 3.87 -1.55 5.02
C HIS A 728 2.68 -2.25 5.66
N ARG A 729 1.91 -2.97 4.86
CA ARG A 729 0.94 -3.94 5.35
C ARG A 729 1.39 -5.34 4.98
N LEU A 730 1.36 -6.24 5.95
CA LEU A 730 1.63 -7.65 5.76
C LEU A 730 0.29 -8.40 5.70
N LEU A 731 0.00 -9.00 4.56
CA LEU A 731 -1.16 -9.87 4.33
C LEU A 731 -0.65 -11.24 3.92
N THR A 732 -0.57 -12.16 4.88
CA THR A 732 0.06 -13.46 4.69
C THR A 732 -0.75 -14.57 5.34
N THR A 733 -0.61 -15.78 4.83
CA THR A 733 -1.10 -16.98 5.52
C THR A 733 0.07 -17.67 6.22
N ILE A 734 0.07 -17.65 7.56
CA ILE A 734 1.07 -18.30 8.39
C ILE A 734 0.84 -19.80 8.36
N LEU A 735 1.83 -20.53 7.83
CA LEU A 735 1.78 -21.97 7.71
C LEU A 735 2.31 -22.63 8.99
N LEU A 736 1.39 -23.12 9.82
CA LEU A 736 1.70 -23.88 11.02
C LEU A 736 1.79 -25.37 10.69
N SER A 737 2.92 -25.99 10.99
CA SER A 737 3.08 -27.46 10.93
C SER A 737 3.68 -27.95 12.24
N HIS A 738 3.02 -28.93 12.87
CA HIS A 738 3.49 -29.50 14.13
C HIS A 738 3.00 -30.95 14.30
N HIS A 739 3.70 -31.71 15.15
CA HIS A 739 3.29 -33.06 15.58
C HIS A 739 1.98 -33.03 16.40
N VAL A 740 1.29 -34.17 16.46
CA VAL A 740 0.04 -34.37 17.25
C VAL A 740 0.29 -34.01 18.72
N TRP A 741 -0.64 -33.28 19.33
CA TRP A 741 -0.77 -33.17 20.78
C TRP A 741 -2.25 -33.35 21.20
N THR A 742 -2.50 -33.64 22.47
CA THR A 742 -3.79 -34.18 22.94
C THR A 742 -4.91 -33.15 23.11
N GLU A 743 -4.59 -31.90 23.45
CA GLU A 743 -5.56 -30.86 23.81
C GLU A 743 -5.47 -29.64 22.89
N ALA A 744 -6.47 -28.75 22.93
CA ALA A 744 -6.34 -27.46 22.25
C ALA A 744 -5.35 -26.59 23.05
N CYS A 745 -4.27 -26.16 22.40
CA CYS A 745 -3.19 -25.41 23.04
C CYS A 745 -2.98 -24.06 22.34
N ILE A 746 -2.41 -23.11 23.07
CA ILE A 746 -2.15 -21.77 22.58
C ILE A 746 -0.84 -21.76 21.79
N VAL A 747 -0.91 -21.25 20.57
CA VAL A 747 0.25 -20.85 19.77
C VAL A 747 0.32 -19.33 19.82
N GLU A 748 1.50 -18.77 20.10
CA GLU A 748 1.70 -17.33 20.14
C GLU A 748 2.31 -16.85 18.81
N VAL A 749 1.67 -15.88 18.17
CA VAL A 749 2.11 -15.27 16.91
C VAL A 749 2.50 -13.82 17.16
N SER A 750 3.69 -13.44 16.72
CA SER A 750 4.22 -12.08 16.84
C SER A 750 5.06 -11.72 15.62
N LEU A 751 5.40 -10.45 15.48
CA LEU A 751 6.29 -9.95 14.43
C LEU A 751 7.56 -9.41 15.08
N ALA A 752 8.70 -9.69 14.46
CA ALA A 752 10.02 -9.32 14.98
C ALA A 752 10.98 -8.96 13.84
N LEU A 753 12.05 -8.23 14.16
CA LEU A 753 13.20 -8.02 13.28
C LEU A 753 14.32 -8.98 13.68
N ASP A 754 14.87 -9.69 12.71
CA ASP A 754 16.04 -10.55 12.85
C ASP A 754 17.27 -9.82 12.33
N VAL A 755 18.09 -9.31 13.26
CA VAL A 755 19.32 -8.57 12.96
C VAL A 755 20.57 -9.44 13.05
N ALA A 756 20.43 -10.77 13.13
CA ALA A 756 21.57 -11.69 13.28
C ALA A 756 22.58 -11.59 12.12
N ARG A 757 22.11 -11.25 10.91
CA ARG A 757 22.98 -11.05 9.74
C ARG A 757 23.86 -9.82 9.87
N ALA A 758 23.31 -8.71 10.36
CA ALA A 758 24.07 -7.49 10.63
C ALA A 758 25.06 -7.69 11.80
N GLU A 759 24.71 -8.56 12.74
CA GLU A 759 25.44 -8.80 13.99
C GLU A 759 26.10 -10.19 14.03
N SER A 760 26.61 -10.65 12.89
CA SER A 760 27.06 -12.03 12.66
C SER A 760 28.15 -12.53 13.62
N GLY A 761 28.92 -11.62 14.23
CA GLY A 761 29.94 -11.94 15.23
C GLY A 761 29.40 -12.25 16.63
N LEU A 762 28.21 -11.76 16.97
CA LEU A 762 27.52 -12.04 18.24
C LEU A 762 26.79 -13.39 18.22
N ALA A 763 26.25 -13.77 17.06
CA ALA A 763 25.60 -15.05 16.82
C ALA A 763 26.65 -16.09 16.40
N GLY A 764 27.27 -16.79 17.35
CA GLY A 764 28.29 -17.80 17.02
C GLY A 764 27.84 -18.76 15.89
N ARG A 765 28.75 -19.14 14.98
CA ARG A 765 28.52 -19.93 13.75
C ARG A 765 27.53 -21.11 13.84
N LYS A 766 27.32 -21.72 15.02
CA LYS A 766 26.34 -22.80 15.24
C LYS A 766 24.88 -22.32 15.20
N VAL A 767 24.60 -21.11 15.65
CA VAL A 767 23.23 -20.55 15.76
C VAL A 767 22.60 -20.33 14.37
N LEU A 768 23.40 -19.91 13.39
CA LEU A 768 22.95 -19.69 12.01
C LEU A 768 22.63 -21.00 11.25
N SER A 769 23.00 -22.17 11.80
CA SER A 769 22.91 -23.47 11.13
C SER A 769 21.84 -24.40 11.68
N SER A 770 21.41 -24.22 12.93
CA SER A 770 20.33 -24.99 13.53
C SER A 770 19.12 -24.07 13.71
N GLY A 771 18.06 -24.24 12.92
CA GLY A 771 16.80 -23.48 13.03
C GLY A 771 16.04 -23.65 14.37
N SER A 772 16.69 -24.15 15.42
CA SER A 772 16.20 -24.17 16.78
C SER A 772 16.86 -23.03 17.55
N MET A 773 16.16 -21.90 17.61
CA MET A 773 16.57 -20.69 18.33
C MET A 773 15.78 -20.59 19.64
N ARG A 774 16.40 -20.03 20.69
CA ARG A 774 15.73 -19.85 21.99
C ARG A 774 14.93 -18.55 21.94
N SER A 775 13.83 -18.48 22.69
CA SER A 775 12.92 -17.31 22.69
C SER A 775 13.58 -15.98 23.07
N ASP A 776 14.77 -16.03 23.67
CA ASP A 776 15.44 -14.90 24.35
C ASP A 776 16.73 -14.48 23.65
N ASP A 777 16.90 -14.84 22.38
CA ASP A 777 18.09 -14.46 21.61
C ASP A 777 18.13 -12.93 21.38
N PRO A 778 19.24 -12.23 21.73
CA PRO A 778 19.27 -10.77 21.82
C PRO A 778 19.13 -10.05 20.47
N TRP A 779 19.35 -10.75 19.36
CA TRP A 779 19.27 -10.25 17.97
C TRP A 779 17.89 -10.44 17.33
N VAL A 780 16.90 -10.96 18.06
CA VAL A 780 15.50 -11.00 17.61
C VAL A 780 14.73 -9.91 18.36
N LEU A 781 14.32 -8.87 17.63
CA LEU A 781 13.73 -7.67 18.20
C LEU A 781 12.21 -7.68 17.98
N ASP A 782 11.43 -7.95 19.02
CA ASP A 782 9.96 -8.00 18.91
C ASP A 782 9.37 -6.61 18.59
N LEU A 783 8.52 -6.56 17.56
CA LEU A 783 7.82 -5.35 17.09
C LEU A 783 6.44 -5.17 17.74
N CYS A 784 5.87 -6.25 18.28
CA CYS A 784 4.53 -6.25 18.86
C CYS A 784 4.43 -7.27 20.00
N ARG A 785 3.36 -7.17 20.79
CA ARG A 785 3.03 -8.23 21.75
C ARG A 785 2.52 -9.46 21.01
N PRO A 786 2.80 -10.69 21.49
CA PRO A 786 2.28 -11.89 20.87
C PRO A 786 0.76 -11.99 20.98
N VAL A 787 0.13 -12.36 19.87
CA VAL A 787 -1.30 -12.71 19.78
C VAL A 787 -1.44 -14.21 19.98
N LYS A 788 -2.40 -14.62 20.80
CA LYS A 788 -2.64 -16.01 21.16
C LYS A 788 -3.67 -16.63 20.23
N VAL A 789 -3.35 -17.77 19.63
CA VAL A 789 -4.24 -18.52 18.73
C VAL A 789 -4.46 -19.91 19.32
N LEU A 790 -5.71 -20.30 19.53
CA LEU A 790 -6.04 -21.62 20.04
C LEU A 790 -6.04 -22.66 18.91
N VAL A 791 -5.16 -23.65 19.00
CA VAL A 791 -4.92 -24.65 17.94
C VAL A 791 -5.08 -26.09 18.48
N SER A 792 -5.77 -26.94 17.72
CA SER A 792 -6.04 -28.34 18.06
C SER A 792 -5.66 -29.29 16.90
N PRO A 793 -4.43 -29.86 16.89
CA PRO A 793 -4.00 -30.89 15.96
C PRO A 793 -4.67 -32.23 16.30
N LYS A 794 -5.49 -32.74 15.39
CA LYS A 794 -6.14 -34.03 15.50
C LYS A 794 -5.29 -35.13 14.84
N PRO A 795 -5.28 -36.35 15.39
CA PRO A 795 -4.63 -37.48 14.73
C PRO A 795 -5.32 -37.80 13.41
N ILE A 796 -4.54 -38.28 12.44
CA ILE A 796 -5.08 -38.85 11.20
C ILE A 796 -5.97 -40.03 11.59
N LYS A 797 -7.28 -39.92 11.33
CA LYS A 797 -8.18 -41.09 11.41
C LYS A 797 -7.74 -42.05 10.30
N ARG A 798 -6.90 -43.03 10.62
CA ARG A 798 -6.71 -44.19 9.75
C ARG A 798 -8.06 -44.90 9.68
N GLY A 799 -8.72 -44.82 8.52
CA GLY A 799 -9.90 -45.61 8.25
C GLY A 799 -9.57 -47.10 8.42
N ILE A 800 -10.49 -47.80 9.07
CA ILE A 800 -10.58 -49.26 9.06
C ILE A 800 -10.95 -49.70 7.64
#